data_AF-V2XCY4-F1
#
_entry.id   AF-V2XCY4-F1
#
_cell.length_a   1.000
_cell.length_b   1.000
_cell.length_c   1.000
_cell.angle_alpha   90.00
_cell.angle_beta   90.00
_cell.angle_gamma   90.00
#
_symmetry.space_group_name_H-M   'P 1'
#
loop_
_entity.id
_entity.type
_entity.pdbx_description
1 polymer ?
#
loop_
_entity_poly.entity_id
_entity_poly.type
_entity_poly.pdbx_seq_one_letter_code
_entity_poly.pdbx_strand_id
1 'polypeptide(L)'
;MHWGFYFPSRLDTSYLGGAELDDVIETALVMTPEWTKYINPRTPGYNALHDTNIRIAHQKLSEALLSRLLLFKAFLKRAVATGITHEHKHRWLELQLRPEVLNYRSGNMYIAIRDSFVDSRVIDDAISNVLEEIIDLWDFTSTERLYVIIDEANYASKAHNRAFRDDSDFHPILVEILRCWRQHLKDLPISFVVAGTEIPHHYFVNTQELGTFRWCSDTGSFENASNQRRYLGQILPPGFSTTQSGEALLQRTESWLRGRHRTTAAFLVSLLENNFQNVHSLLNMFVEDFSEYKPRDYEQSPPHDNWKNRTRFDGLSFRALASGSHPLKAMMHYALMHSLCLLKGPSDFTAAHIALVSQGFGRFIDGDMAMIAVDEPLVLVATAVWFNTEPRSAMDFDMFRGEVAGPNMMEAHPFYYAAVCLTYLTQTERRVSELFSILSSSTPWAEEQCVLVSRIDALPDARFRYSEGSQKALVTPSKSPADLIEWLKAPSTSTPFCLHGKVLIFALKLTDNSSFWVFLHLLTDFSEYKRRIPMEELQAKIQAETESIGVFGDTSTGESQEVNDLFSALPNIRSEVGENGILHAVLPLKCEVDVDDAEHPTAIINTQTVHSFMQGLDGADVIEDIVHAVTGIPRERKILGTEDPSGTHSATYASDDEDDESGRRTPIGSKRSRPSPTPPKASSIAKTSKRSKAGPRERKAAGKKRATKSVPASNDQSDSSSSLPSSPRYNTRSRTKASGGSGS
;
A
#
# COMPACT_ATOMS: atom_id res chain seq x y z
N MET A 1 -27.85 1.24 -10.18
CA MET A 1 -27.34 2.45 -10.86
C MET A 1 -28.24 3.63 -10.52
N HIS A 2 -27.63 4.75 -10.17
CA HIS A 2 -28.29 5.99 -9.81
C HIS A 2 -27.96 7.10 -10.81
N TRP A 3 -28.76 8.16 -10.82
CA TRP A 3 -28.45 9.38 -11.55
C TRP A 3 -27.48 10.23 -10.75
N GLY A 4 -26.60 10.96 -11.42
CA GLY A 4 -25.67 11.83 -10.74
C GLY A 4 -24.63 12.48 -11.62
N PHE A 5 -23.83 13.34 -11.01
CA PHE A 5 -22.82 14.16 -11.65
C PHE A 5 -21.43 13.73 -11.18
N TYR A 6 -20.52 13.46 -12.11
CA TYR A 6 -19.15 13.03 -11.83
C TYR A 6 -18.16 14.14 -12.18
N PHE A 7 -17.44 14.66 -11.18
CA PHE A 7 -16.48 15.75 -11.31
C PHE A 7 -15.10 15.29 -10.80
N PRO A 8 -14.14 14.98 -11.68
CA PRO A 8 -12.76 14.82 -11.24
C PRO A 8 -12.19 16.18 -10.87
N SER A 9 -11.61 16.30 -9.66
CA SER A 9 -10.90 17.51 -9.24
C SER A 9 -9.58 17.70 -9.98
N ARG A 10 -9.04 16.60 -10.52
CA ARG A 10 -7.85 16.54 -11.35
C ARG A 10 -8.03 15.42 -12.37
N LEU A 11 -7.76 15.69 -13.64
CA LEU A 11 -7.66 14.62 -14.63
C LEU A 11 -6.32 13.90 -14.48
N ASP A 12 -6.38 12.59 -14.29
CA ASP A 12 -5.21 11.72 -14.29
C ASP A 12 -4.77 11.39 -15.73
N THR A 13 -3.79 10.49 -15.88
CA THR A 13 -3.27 10.06 -17.18
C THR A 13 -4.29 9.31 -18.03
N SER A 14 -5.43 8.86 -17.46
CA SER A 14 -6.51 8.26 -18.21
C SER A 14 -7.37 9.31 -18.94
N TYR A 15 -7.29 10.57 -18.52
CA TYR A 15 -8.13 11.68 -19.01
C TYR A 15 -9.63 11.37 -18.96
N LEU A 16 -10.06 10.52 -18.01
CA LEU A 16 -11.47 10.18 -17.84
C LEU A 16 -12.19 11.24 -17.01
N GLY A 17 -13.31 11.74 -17.55
CA GLY A 17 -14.13 12.76 -16.93
C GLY A 17 -14.12 14.10 -17.65
N GLY A 18 -14.99 15.01 -17.22
CA GLY A 18 -14.98 16.39 -17.70
C GLY A 18 -13.88 17.23 -17.03
N ALA A 19 -13.23 18.10 -17.80
CA ALA A 19 -12.14 18.95 -17.35
C ALA A 19 -12.60 20.22 -16.60
N GLU A 20 -13.91 20.42 -16.39
CA GLU A 20 -14.44 21.70 -15.91
C GLU A 20 -13.90 22.05 -14.52
N LEU A 21 -13.92 21.09 -13.59
CA LEU A 21 -13.48 21.34 -12.22
C LEU A 21 -11.95 21.46 -12.11
N ASP A 22 -11.20 20.64 -12.85
CA ASP A 22 -9.74 20.73 -12.95
C ASP A 22 -9.29 22.10 -13.52
N ASP A 23 -9.93 22.57 -14.61
CA ASP A 23 -9.66 23.90 -15.17
C ASP A 23 -9.97 25.04 -14.18
N VAL A 24 -11.08 24.94 -13.42
CA VAL A 24 -11.40 25.92 -12.38
C VAL A 24 -10.27 25.99 -11.35
N ILE A 25 -9.88 24.84 -10.80
CA ILE A 25 -8.88 24.76 -9.74
C ILE A 25 -7.51 25.23 -10.24
N GLU A 26 -7.08 24.82 -11.43
CA GLU A 26 -5.74 25.10 -11.93
C GLU A 26 -5.58 26.47 -12.57
N THR A 27 -6.55 26.83 -13.41
CA THR A 27 -6.36 27.91 -14.39
C THR A 27 -7.34 29.05 -14.14
N ALA A 28 -8.64 28.79 -14.10
CA ALA A 28 -9.65 29.84 -14.15
C ALA A 28 -9.57 30.78 -12.94
N LEU A 29 -9.36 30.25 -11.73
CA LEU A 29 -9.18 31.08 -10.54
C LEU A 29 -7.96 31.99 -10.66
N VAL A 30 -6.81 31.41 -10.99
CA VAL A 30 -5.52 32.13 -11.06
C VAL A 30 -5.52 33.22 -12.14
N MET A 31 -6.24 32.99 -13.24
CA MET A 31 -6.35 33.94 -14.35
C MET A 31 -7.44 35.00 -14.13
N THR A 32 -8.29 34.87 -13.11
CA THR A 32 -9.34 35.86 -12.83
C THR A 32 -8.73 37.09 -12.17
N PRO A 33 -9.03 38.31 -12.66
CA PRO A 33 -8.57 39.54 -12.02
C PRO A 33 -8.95 39.59 -10.54
N GLU A 34 -8.08 40.19 -9.71
CA GLU A 34 -8.26 40.34 -8.26
C GLU A 34 -8.10 39.05 -7.44
N TRP A 35 -7.91 37.89 -8.08
CA TRP A 35 -7.63 36.64 -7.37
C TRP A 35 -6.32 36.71 -6.58
N THR A 36 -6.38 36.33 -5.30
CA THR A 36 -5.21 36.31 -4.42
C THR A 36 -4.94 34.91 -3.89
N LYS A 37 -3.97 34.19 -4.49
CA LYS A 37 -3.63 32.80 -4.10
C LYS A 37 -3.20 32.66 -2.63
N TYR A 38 -2.57 33.68 -2.07
CA TYR A 38 -2.09 33.70 -0.69
C TYR A 38 -2.56 34.96 0.02
N ILE A 39 -3.56 34.84 0.89
CA ILE A 39 -4.01 35.97 1.70
C ILE A 39 -3.27 35.95 3.04
N ASN A 40 -2.43 36.96 3.28
CA ASN A 40 -1.80 37.15 4.58
C ASN A 40 -2.80 37.83 5.55
N PRO A 41 -3.10 37.24 6.72
CA PRO A 41 -4.05 37.81 7.69
C PRO A 41 -3.63 39.17 8.24
N ARG A 42 -2.34 39.52 8.11
CA ARG A 42 -1.79 40.79 8.58
C ARG A 42 -1.89 41.90 7.54
N THR A 43 -2.31 41.59 6.30
CA THR A 43 -2.44 42.59 5.25
C THR A 43 -3.67 43.48 5.50
N PRO A 44 -3.51 44.82 5.50
CA PRO A 44 -4.66 45.72 5.54
C PRO A 44 -5.62 45.43 4.38
N GLY A 45 -6.92 45.32 4.66
CA GLY A 45 -7.91 44.92 3.64
C GLY A 45 -8.04 43.41 3.46
N TYR A 46 -7.49 42.59 4.37
CA TYR A 46 -7.66 41.14 4.40
C TYR A 46 -9.10 40.67 4.13
N ASN A 47 -10.09 41.21 4.84
CA ASN A 47 -11.50 40.83 4.65
C ASN A 47 -11.97 41.08 3.21
N ALA A 48 -11.60 42.22 2.62
CA ALA A 48 -11.99 42.55 1.25
C ALA A 48 -11.35 41.60 0.22
N LEU A 49 -10.09 41.22 0.42
CA LEU A 49 -9.42 40.21 -0.43
C LEU A 49 -10.07 38.83 -0.27
N HIS A 50 -10.42 38.47 0.96
CA HIS A 50 -11.08 37.20 1.26
C HIS A 50 -12.48 37.13 0.62
N ASP A 51 -13.29 38.17 0.79
CA ASP A 51 -14.62 38.26 0.17
C ASP A 51 -14.53 38.25 -1.36
N THR A 52 -13.49 38.88 -1.91
CA THR A 52 -13.21 38.87 -3.35
C THR A 52 -12.88 37.45 -3.83
N ASN A 53 -12.02 36.72 -3.11
CA ASN A 53 -11.71 35.32 -3.43
C ASN A 53 -12.93 34.41 -3.33
N ILE A 54 -13.77 34.55 -2.29
CA ILE A 54 -15.01 33.78 -2.16
C ILE A 54 -15.94 34.06 -3.35
N ARG A 55 -16.13 35.33 -3.72
CA ARG A 55 -16.97 35.72 -4.86
C ARG A 55 -16.45 35.12 -6.17
N ILE A 56 -15.15 35.21 -6.43
CA ILE A 56 -14.51 34.63 -7.62
C ILE A 56 -14.69 33.11 -7.64
N ALA A 57 -14.41 32.44 -6.52
CA ALA A 57 -14.57 31.00 -6.40
C ALA A 57 -16.01 30.58 -6.63
N HIS A 58 -16.97 31.22 -5.97
CA HIS A 58 -18.39 30.98 -6.16
C HIS A 58 -18.78 31.09 -7.63
N GLN A 59 -18.42 32.19 -8.31
CA GLN A 59 -18.70 32.37 -9.73
C GLN A 59 -18.15 31.21 -10.57
N LYS A 60 -16.85 30.89 -10.46
CA LYS A 60 -16.21 29.86 -11.28
C LYS A 60 -16.75 28.45 -11.01
N LEU A 61 -17.09 28.16 -9.77
CA LEU A 61 -17.71 26.90 -9.38
C LEU A 61 -19.15 26.79 -9.86
N SER A 62 -19.91 27.89 -9.86
CA SER A 62 -21.25 27.97 -10.45
C SER A 62 -21.21 27.76 -11.96
N GLU A 63 -20.23 28.35 -12.68
CA GLU A 63 -20.05 28.16 -14.13
C GLU A 63 -19.84 26.67 -14.48
N ALA A 64 -18.97 25.98 -13.73
CA ALA A 64 -18.73 24.54 -13.90
C ALA A 64 -20.00 23.71 -13.62
N LEU A 65 -20.72 23.99 -12.53
CA LEU A 65 -21.95 23.28 -12.17
C LEU A 65 -23.05 23.51 -13.23
N LEU A 66 -23.30 24.76 -13.63
CA LEU A 66 -24.30 25.13 -14.62
C LEU A 66 -24.07 24.40 -15.95
N SER A 67 -22.82 24.33 -16.40
CA SER A 67 -22.48 23.60 -17.62
C SER A 67 -22.94 22.14 -17.53
N ARG A 68 -22.69 21.45 -16.42
CA ARG A 68 -23.09 20.05 -16.28
C ARG A 68 -24.60 19.88 -16.18
N LEU A 69 -25.29 20.79 -15.50
CA LEU A 69 -26.75 20.79 -15.39
C LEU A 69 -27.43 20.99 -16.75
N LEU A 70 -26.93 21.91 -17.58
CA LEU A 70 -27.45 22.12 -18.94
C LEU A 70 -27.31 20.87 -19.82
N LEU A 71 -26.15 20.19 -19.73
CA LEU A 71 -25.93 18.95 -20.48
C LEU A 71 -26.86 17.84 -19.99
N PHE A 72 -27.01 17.72 -18.68
CA PHE A 72 -27.89 16.73 -18.07
C PHE A 72 -29.35 16.96 -18.43
N LYS A 73 -29.85 18.20 -18.36
CA LYS A 73 -31.19 18.57 -18.82
C LYS A 73 -31.42 18.17 -20.27
N ALA A 74 -30.47 18.47 -21.16
CA ALA A 74 -30.57 18.10 -22.57
C ALA A 74 -30.61 16.57 -22.77
N PHE A 75 -29.78 15.83 -22.03
CA PHE A 75 -29.77 14.38 -22.04
C PHE A 75 -31.09 13.79 -21.50
N LEU A 76 -31.54 14.28 -20.35
CA LEU A 76 -32.74 13.82 -19.65
C LEU A 76 -33.99 14.03 -20.51
N LYS A 77 -34.12 15.20 -21.16
CA LYS A 77 -35.21 15.48 -22.10
C LYS A 77 -35.30 14.43 -23.22
N ARG A 78 -34.15 13.92 -23.71
CA ARG A 78 -34.12 12.84 -24.71
C ARG A 78 -34.49 11.49 -24.09
N ALA A 79 -33.93 11.17 -22.92
CA ALA A 79 -34.21 9.91 -22.22
C ALA A 79 -35.70 9.77 -21.84
N VAL A 80 -36.33 10.86 -21.38
CA VAL A 80 -37.77 10.92 -21.07
C VAL A 80 -38.59 10.67 -22.33
N ALA A 81 -38.24 11.31 -23.45
CA ALA A 81 -38.96 11.13 -24.72
C ALA A 81 -38.90 9.69 -25.26
N THR A 82 -37.88 8.91 -24.88
CA THR A 82 -37.73 7.50 -25.27
C THR A 82 -38.16 6.50 -24.19
N GLY A 83 -38.59 7.00 -23.02
CA GLY A 83 -38.83 6.19 -21.82
C GLY A 83 -37.53 5.88 -21.07
N ILE A 84 -37.42 6.33 -19.81
CA ILE A 84 -36.24 6.12 -18.98
C ILE A 84 -36.03 4.63 -18.68
N THR A 85 -34.78 4.18 -18.80
CA THR A 85 -34.34 2.82 -18.49
C THR A 85 -33.00 2.87 -17.75
N HIS A 86 -32.57 1.77 -17.15
CA HIS A 86 -31.24 1.69 -16.54
C HIS A 86 -30.10 1.92 -17.53
N GLU A 87 -30.29 1.60 -18.81
CA GLU A 87 -29.30 1.85 -19.86
C GLU A 87 -29.05 3.35 -20.06
N HIS A 88 -30.06 4.20 -19.88
CA HIS A 88 -29.88 5.65 -19.93
C HIS A 88 -28.96 6.15 -18.82
N LYS A 89 -29.04 5.56 -17.61
CA LYS A 89 -28.12 5.91 -16.51
C LYS A 89 -26.69 5.50 -16.82
N HIS A 90 -26.49 4.34 -17.45
CA HIS A 90 -25.18 3.89 -17.92
C HIS A 90 -24.60 4.83 -18.97
N ARG A 91 -25.39 5.16 -20.01
CA ARG A 91 -24.97 6.08 -21.07
C ARG A 91 -24.67 7.48 -20.55
N TRP A 92 -25.39 7.93 -19.53
CA TRP A 92 -25.10 9.20 -18.87
C TRP A 92 -23.74 9.16 -18.15
N LEU A 93 -23.41 8.07 -17.46
CA LEU A 93 -22.08 7.90 -16.87
C LEU A 93 -20.99 7.85 -17.95
N GLU A 94 -21.17 7.05 -19.01
CA GLU A 94 -20.22 6.96 -20.13
C GLU A 94 -19.97 8.33 -20.75
N LEU A 95 -21.03 9.13 -20.92
CA LEU A 95 -20.94 10.48 -21.45
C LEU A 95 -20.11 11.40 -20.56
N GLN A 96 -20.22 11.27 -19.24
CA GLN A 96 -19.44 12.07 -18.30
C GLN A 96 -17.98 11.64 -18.26
N LEU A 97 -17.68 10.35 -18.43
CA LEU A 97 -16.33 9.80 -18.44
C LEU A 97 -15.59 10.04 -19.75
N ARG A 98 -16.31 10.07 -20.89
CA ARG A 98 -15.73 10.28 -22.22
C ARG A 98 -16.57 11.27 -23.03
N PRO A 99 -16.53 12.57 -22.69
CA PRO A 99 -17.40 13.53 -23.34
C PRO A 99 -17.04 13.74 -24.83
N GLU A 100 -15.85 13.29 -25.26
CA GLU A 100 -15.39 13.28 -26.66
C GLU A 100 -16.30 12.46 -27.57
N VAL A 101 -17.01 11.46 -27.03
CA VAL A 101 -17.94 10.60 -27.78
C VAL A 101 -19.04 11.43 -28.48
N LEU A 102 -19.37 12.61 -27.98
CA LEU A 102 -20.34 13.49 -28.62
C LEU A 102 -19.80 14.28 -29.82
N ASN A 103 -18.54 14.09 -30.24
CA ASN A 103 -17.81 15.09 -31.06
C ASN A 103 -17.88 16.51 -30.48
N TYR A 104 -18.20 16.57 -29.18
CA TYR A 104 -18.23 17.75 -28.37
C TYR A 104 -16.87 17.76 -27.69
N ARG A 105 -16.07 18.81 -27.87
CA ARG A 105 -14.91 18.95 -26.99
C ARG A 105 -15.47 19.17 -25.59
N SER A 106 -15.30 18.16 -24.74
CA SER A 106 -15.43 18.21 -23.28
C SER A 106 -14.99 19.60 -22.79
N GLY A 107 -15.87 20.32 -22.10
CA GLY A 107 -15.60 21.67 -21.64
C GLY A 107 -16.02 22.82 -22.58
N ASN A 108 -16.45 22.60 -23.82
CA ASN A 108 -16.88 23.72 -24.69
C ASN A 108 -18.03 24.54 -24.10
N MET A 109 -19.00 23.91 -23.41
CA MET A 109 -20.10 24.64 -22.77
C MET A 109 -19.59 25.46 -21.59
N TYR A 110 -18.74 24.83 -20.77
CA TYR A 110 -18.12 25.49 -19.64
C TYR A 110 -17.25 26.66 -20.10
N ILE A 111 -16.38 26.48 -21.10
CA ILE A 111 -15.57 27.51 -21.72
C ILE A 111 -16.47 28.62 -22.28
N ALA A 112 -17.55 28.30 -22.99
CA ALA A 112 -18.48 29.29 -23.51
C ALA A 112 -19.18 30.10 -22.41
N ILE A 113 -19.57 29.45 -21.31
CA ILE A 113 -20.15 30.12 -20.13
C ILE A 113 -19.08 31.01 -19.46
N ARG A 114 -17.89 30.47 -19.20
CA ARG A 114 -16.75 31.16 -18.58
C ARG A 114 -16.33 32.39 -19.37
N ASP A 115 -16.26 32.27 -20.70
CA ASP A 115 -15.80 33.33 -21.61
C ASP A 115 -16.92 34.32 -21.98
N SER A 116 -18.15 34.11 -21.50
CA SER A 116 -19.28 35.02 -21.74
C SER A 116 -19.29 36.25 -20.84
N PHE A 117 -18.43 36.30 -19.80
CA PHE A 117 -18.32 37.40 -18.82
C PHE A 117 -19.67 37.79 -18.19
N VAL A 118 -20.53 36.81 -17.95
CA VAL A 118 -21.86 37.00 -17.36
C VAL A 118 -21.75 37.21 -15.85
N ASP A 119 -22.62 38.08 -15.30
CA ASP A 119 -22.69 38.35 -13.86
C ASP A 119 -23.07 37.09 -13.06
N SER A 120 -22.45 36.91 -11.90
CA SER A 120 -22.71 35.78 -10.98
C SER A 120 -24.20 35.53 -10.71
N ARG A 121 -25.01 36.58 -10.56
CA ARG A 121 -26.45 36.47 -10.27
C ARG A 121 -27.20 35.81 -11.42
N VAL A 122 -26.81 36.12 -12.66
CA VAL A 122 -27.42 35.52 -13.86
C VAL A 122 -27.07 34.04 -13.94
N ILE A 123 -25.86 33.64 -13.52
CA ILE A 123 -25.46 32.24 -13.45
C ILE A 123 -26.27 31.51 -12.37
N ASP A 124 -26.44 32.11 -11.19
CA ASP A 124 -27.21 31.53 -10.08
C ASP A 124 -28.71 31.39 -10.44
N ASP A 125 -29.28 32.40 -11.10
CA ASP A 125 -30.64 32.36 -11.64
C ASP A 125 -30.76 31.26 -12.71
N ALA A 126 -29.76 31.13 -13.59
CA ALA A 126 -29.74 30.08 -14.61
C ALA A 126 -29.64 28.68 -13.99
N ILE A 127 -28.86 28.49 -12.93
CA ILE A 127 -28.81 27.23 -12.18
C ILE A 127 -30.20 26.91 -11.63
N SER A 128 -30.81 27.86 -10.91
CA SER A 128 -32.14 27.68 -10.31
C SER A 128 -33.20 27.31 -11.35
N ASN A 129 -33.28 28.06 -12.46
CA ASN A 129 -34.20 27.78 -13.57
C ASN A 129 -33.95 26.40 -14.21
N VAL A 130 -32.68 26.02 -14.41
CA VAL A 130 -32.35 24.72 -15.00
C VAL A 130 -32.72 23.56 -14.07
N LEU A 131 -32.56 23.72 -12.75
CA LEU A 131 -32.97 22.73 -11.78
C LEU A 131 -34.49 22.56 -11.75
N GLU A 132 -35.26 23.65 -11.75
CA GLU A 132 -36.72 23.61 -11.89
C GLU A 132 -37.13 22.83 -13.15
N GLU A 133 -36.53 23.15 -14.30
CA GLU A 133 -36.81 22.44 -15.54
C GLU A 133 -36.40 20.95 -15.52
N ILE A 134 -35.33 20.59 -14.79
CA ILE A 134 -34.94 19.19 -14.59
C ILE A 134 -36.00 18.45 -13.76
N ILE A 135 -36.51 19.08 -12.69
CA ILE A 135 -37.57 18.52 -11.83
C ILE A 135 -38.86 18.34 -12.62
N ASP A 136 -39.22 19.34 -13.44
CA ASP A 136 -40.41 19.28 -14.31
C ASP A 136 -40.31 18.15 -15.36
N LEU A 137 -39.10 17.88 -15.86
CA LEU A 137 -38.85 16.76 -16.78
C LEU A 137 -38.92 15.40 -16.08
N TRP A 138 -38.39 15.32 -14.86
CA TRP A 138 -38.36 14.10 -14.07
C TRP A 138 -38.30 14.43 -12.58
N ASP A 139 -39.34 14.05 -11.84
CA ASP A 139 -39.42 14.35 -10.41
C ASP A 139 -38.47 13.46 -9.58
N PHE A 140 -37.28 13.98 -9.31
CA PHE A 140 -36.29 13.36 -8.43
C PHE A 140 -36.67 13.44 -6.94
N THR A 141 -37.61 14.32 -6.56
CA THR A 141 -37.97 14.49 -5.14
C THR A 141 -38.73 13.30 -4.57
N SER A 142 -39.52 12.63 -5.41
CA SER A 142 -40.35 11.49 -5.02
C SER A 142 -39.82 10.13 -5.49
N THR A 143 -38.97 10.09 -6.52
CA THR A 143 -38.60 8.84 -7.19
C THR A 143 -37.24 8.30 -6.78
N GLU A 144 -36.18 9.11 -6.87
CA GLU A 144 -34.79 8.66 -6.71
C GLU A 144 -33.86 9.81 -6.29
N ARG A 145 -32.84 9.48 -5.49
CA ARG A 145 -31.79 10.42 -5.08
C ARG A 145 -30.78 10.71 -6.20
N LEU A 146 -30.34 11.97 -6.32
CA LEU A 146 -29.21 12.37 -7.16
C LEU A 146 -27.88 12.27 -6.41
N TYR A 147 -26.81 11.93 -7.13
CA TYR A 147 -25.46 11.88 -6.56
C TYR A 147 -24.58 12.97 -7.18
N VAL A 148 -23.74 13.62 -6.38
CA VAL A 148 -22.64 14.47 -6.85
C VAL A 148 -21.35 13.84 -6.37
N ILE A 149 -20.55 13.37 -7.30
CA ILE A 149 -19.28 12.69 -7.05
C ILE A 149 -18.16 13.69 -7.35
N ILE A 150 -17.36 14.00 -6.35
CA ILE A 150 -16.12 14.77 -6.48
C ILE A 150 -14.98 13.76 -6.32
N ASP A 151 -14.37 13.37 -7.42
CA ASP A 151 -13.27 12.40 -7.44
C ASP A 151 -11.90 13.10 -7.40
N GLU A 152 -10.86 12.35 -7.03
CA GLU A 152 -9.50 12.86 -6.82
C GLU A 152 -9.47 14.13 -5.93
N ALA A 153 -10.37 14.18 -4.94
CA ALA A 153 -10.60 15.34 -4.08
C ALA A 153 -9.40 15.68 -3.19
N ASN A 154 -8.43 14.77 -3.03
CA ASN A 154 -7.11 15.06 -2.46
C ASN A 154 -6.37 16.17 -3.21
N TYR A 155 -6.69 16.40 -4.49
CA TYR A 155 -6.16 17.54 -5.23
C TYR A 155 -6.79 18.85 -4.74
N ALA A 156 -8.13 18.90 -4.74
CA ALA A 156 -8.88 20.06 -4.27
C ALA A 156 -8.66 20.34 -2.77
N SER A 157 -8.34 19.34 -1.95
CA SER A 157 -8.05 19.51 -0.51
C SER A 157 -6.68 20.14 -0.24
N LYS A 158 -5.79 20.17 -1.23
CA LYS A 158 -4.46 20.79 -1.14
C LYS A 158 -4.38 22.11 -1.90
N ALA A 159 -5.19 22.26 -2.95
CA ALA A 159 -5.23 23.45 -3.77
C ALA A 159 -5.78 24.66 -3.00
N HIS A 160 -5.16 25.82 -3.23
CA HIS A 160 -5.57 27.13 -2.69
C HIS A 160 -5.80 27.15 -1.17
N ASN A 161 -5.06 26.33 -0.40
CA ASN A 161 -5.19 26.17 1.05
C ASN A 161 -4.88 27.42 1.91
N ARG A 162 -4.56 28.55 1.26
CA ARG A 162 -4.29 29.85 1.91
C ARG A 162 -5.06 30.99 1.23
N ALA A 163 -6.00 30.65 0.36
CA ALA A 163 -6.86 31.60 -0.33
C ALA A 163 -8.17 31.87 0.45
N PHE A 164 -8.56 30.96 1.34
CA PHE A 164 -9.80 31.00 2.12
C PHE A 164 -9.55 30.75 3.59
N ARG A 165 -10.38 31.34 4.44
CA ARG A 165 -10.24 31.20 5.88
C ARG A 165 -11.57 31.46 6.60
N ASP A 166 -11.88 30.59 7.54
CA ASP A 166 -12.94 30.81 8.51
C ASP A 166 -12.39 31.52 9.76
N ASP A 167 -13.24 31.80 10.76
CA ASP A 167 -12.85 32.51 11.99
C ASP A 167 -11.61 31.91 12.68
N SER A 168 -11.41 30.59 12.57
CA SER A 168 -10.36 29.85 13.26
C SER A 168 -9.13 29.49 12.43
N ASP A 169 -9.26 29.17 11.13
CA ASP A 169 -8.14 28.65 10.33
C ASP A 169 -8.36 28.77 8.81
N PHE A 170 -7.26 28.64 8.05
CA PHE A 170 -7.32 28.53 6.60
C PHE A 170 -7.88 27.17 6.15
N HIS A 171 -8.54 27.17 4.99
CA HIS A 171 -9.10 25.97 4.39
C HIS A 171 -8.91 25.92 2.86
N PRO A 172 -8.97 24.73 2.24
CA PRO A 172 -8.73 24.55 0.81
C PRO A 172 -9.98 24.79 -0.03
N ILE A 173 -9.79 24.89 -1.35
CA ILE A 173 -10.89 25.10 -2.31
C ILE A 173 -11.97 24.01 -2.22
N LEU A 174 -11.63 22.78 -1.80
CA LEU A 174 -12.62 21.71 -1.60
C LEU A 174 -13.79 22.11 -0.69
N VAL A 175 -13.53 22.89 0.35
CA VAL A 175 -14.58 23.38 1.27
C VAL A 175 -15.52 24.34 0.53
N GLU A 176 -14.97 25.23 -0.29
CA GLU A 176 -15.75 26.18 -1.09
C GLU A 176 -16.54 25.52 -2.22
N ILE A 177 -16.00 24.44 -2.84
CA ILE A 177 -16.75 23.60 -3.78
C ILE A 177 -18.01 23.06 -3.12
N LEU A 178 -17.87 22.49 -1.93
CA LEU A 178 -18.98 21.89 -1.20
C LEU A 178 -19.99 22.93 -0.74
N ARG A 179 -19.56 24.08 -0.21
CA ARG A 179 -20.43 25.19 0.19
C ARG A 179 -21.25 25.71 -0.98
N CYS A 180 -20.58 26.09 -2.06
CA CYS A 180 -21.20 26.64 -3.26
C CYS A 180 -22.24 25.66 -3.84
N TRP A 181 -21.85 24.40 -4.07
CA TRP A 181 -22.74 23.44 -4.71
C TRP A 181 -23.87 22.96 -3.80
N ARG A 182 -23.65 22.83 -2.48
CA ARG A 182 -24.74 22.50 -1.54
C ARG A 182 -25.76 23.63 -1.46
N GLN A 183 -25.32 24.89 -1.53
CA GLN A 183 -26.23 26.03 -1.55
C GLN A 183 -27.13 26.01 -2.79
N HIS A 184 -26.57 25.75 -3.98
CA HIS A 184 -27.34 25.64 -5.23
C HIS A 184 -28.29 24.45 -5.25
N LEU A 185 -27.89 23.34 -4.64
CA LEU A 185 -28.59 22.05 -4.76
C LEU A 185 -29.43 21.69 -3.52
N LYS A 186 -29.63 22.62 -2.59
CA LYS A 186 -30.29 22.40 -1.30
C LYS A 186 -31.73 21.89 -1.40
N ASP A 187 -32.43 22.24 -2.48
CA ASP A 187 -33.84 21.90 -2.69
C ASP A 187 -34.03 20.53 -3.35
N LEU A 188 -32.94 19.82 -3.64
CA LEU A 188 -32.95 18.50 -4.26
C LEU A 188 -32.46 17.42 -3.27
N PRO A 189 -32.97 16.18 -3.37
CA PRO A 189 -32.44 15.06 -2.61
C PRO A 189 -31.08 14.66 -3.20
N ILE A 190 -30.01 15.33 -2.78
CA ILE A 190 -28.64 15.07 -3.26
C ILE A 190 -27.81 14.37 -2.18
N SER A 191 -27.02 13.38 -2.60
CA SER A 191 -25.90 12.85 -1.81
C SER A 191 -24.57 13.21 -2.45
N PHE A 192 -23.70 13.83 -1.67
CA PHE A 192 -22.32 14.09 -2.07
C PHE A 192 -21.45 12.88 -1.74
N VAL A 193 -20.62 12.46 -2.70
CA VAL A 193 -19.58 11.46 -2.53
C VAL A 193 -18.27 12.15 -2.86
N VAL A 194 -17.42 12.33 -1.86
CA VAL A 194 -16.11 12.96 -2.03
C VAL A 194 -15.06 11.86 -1.88
N ALA A 195 -14.38 11.54 -2.98
CA ALA A 195 -13.43 10.44 -3.06
C ALA A 195 -12.01 10.96 -3.30
N GLY A 196 -11.04 10.35 -2.63
CA GLY A 196 -9.62 10.71 -2.73
C GLY A 196 -8.78 9.97 -1.69
N THR A 197 -7.45 9.98 -1.85
CA THR A 197 -6.53 9.20 -1.01
C THR A 197 -6.04 9.94 0.24
N GLU A 198 -6.05 11.27 0.25
CA GLU A 198 -5.50 12.10 1.33
C GLU A 198 -6.36 13.37 1.56
N ILE A 199 -7.60 13.16 1.99
CA ILE A 199 -8.50 14.25 2.34
C ILE A 199 -8.34 14.53 3.85
N PRO A 200 -7.92 15.74 4.27
CA PRO A 200 -7.70 16.01 5.69
C PRO A 200 -9.01 16.10 6.47
N HIS A 201 -9.14 15.22 7.47
CA HIS A 201 -10.37 15.07 8.27
C HIS A 201 -10.75 16.35 9.02
N HIS A 202 -9.77 17.12 9.50
CA HIS A 202 -10.01 18.29 10.37
C HIS A 202 -10.84 19.40 9.73
N TYR A 203 -10.89 19.49 8.39
CA TYR A 203 -11.76 20.44 7.69
C TYR A 203 -13.25 20.09 7.78
N PHE A 204 -13.59 18.86 8.16
CA PHE A 204 -14.96 18.34 8.15
C PHE A 204 -15.55 18.09 9.53
N VAL A 205 -14.75 18.04 10.61
CA VAL A 205 -15.25 17.65 11.95
C VAL A 205 -16.01 18.78 12.67
N ASN A 206 -15.55 20.02 12.51
CA ASN A 206 -15.92 21.11 13.41
C ASN A 206 -16.92 22.10 12.81
N THR A 207 -17.42 21.85 11.59
CA THR A 207 -18.39 22.74 10.94
C THR A 207 -19.78 22.14 11.02
N GLN A 208 -20.77 22.91 11.45
CA GLN A 208 -22.18 22.45 11.50
C GLN A 208 -22.68 22.01 10.10
N GLU A 209 -22.10 22.59 9.05
CA GLU A 209 -22.45 22.30 7.66
C GLU A 209 -21.77 21.03 7.11
N LEU A 210 -20.46 20.84 7.31
CA LEU A 210 -19.71 19.71 6.75
C LEU A 210 -19.52 18.54 7.73
N GLY A 211 -19.89 18.72 9.01
CA GLY A 211 -19.90 17.66 10.02
C GLY A 211 -20.86 16.51 9.75
N THR A 212 -21.72 16.63 8.73
CA THR A 212 -22.64 15.57 8.31
C THR A 212 -21.99 14.51 7.42
N PHE A 213 -20.75 14.71 6.96
CA PHE A 213 -20.06 13.73 6.14
C PHE A 213 -19.67 12.48 6.95
N ARG A 214 -19.97 11.30 6.39
CA ARG A 214 -19.49 10.02 6.89
C ARG A 214 -18.23 9.64 6.12
N TRP A 215 -17.17 9.33 6.84
CA TRP A 215 -15.94 8.78 6.29
C TRP A 215 -16.06 7.27 6.15
N CYS A 216 -15.58 6.73 5.03
CA CYS A 216 -15.54 5.30 4.80
C CYS A 216 -14.50 4.90 3.74
N SER A 217 -13.99 3.68 3.87
CA SER A 217 -13.06 3.04 2.92
C SER A 217 -13.62 1.77 2.27
N ASP A 218 -14.94 1.57 2.31
CA ASP A 218 -15.70 0.43 1.76
C ASP A 218 -15.66 0.33 0.21
N THR A 219 -14.47 0.46 -0.37
CA THR A 219 -14.21 0.31 -1.81
C THR A 219 -13.95 -1.14 -2.22
N GLY A 220 -13.73 -2.01 -1.23
CA GLY A 220 -13.44 -3.44 -1.39
C GLY A 220 -12.04 -3.73 -1.92
N SER A 221 -11.72 -5.01 -2.00
CA SER A 221 -10.43 -5.50 -2.50
C SER A 221 -10.56 -6.93 -3.06
N PHE A 222 -9.57 -7.32 -3.86
CA PHE A 222 -9.33 -8.70 -4.28
C PHE A 222 -8.46 -9.45 -3.25
N GLU A 223 -8.92 -9.51 -2.01
CA GLU A 223 -8.37 -10.44 -1.00
C GLU A 223 -8.80 -11.88 -1.25
N ASN A 224 -10.02 -12.05 -1.80
CA ASN A 224 -10.55 -13.35 -2.14
C ASN A 224 -10.30 -13.65 -3.62
N ALA A 225 -9.44 -14.64 -3.87
CA ALA A 225 -9.16 -15.23 -5.18
C ALA A 225 -10.44 -15.48 -6.02
N SER A 226 -11.50 -16.01 -5.40
CA SER A 226 -12.77 -16.28 -6.09
C SER A 226 -13.49 -15.00 -6.55
N ASN A 227 -13.37 -13.89 -5.81
CA ASN A 227 -13.91 -12.60 -6.22
C ASN A 227 -13.14 -12.05 -7.43
N GLN A 228 -11.80 -12.15 -7.39
CA GLN A 228 -10.94 -11.71 -8.49
C GLN A 228 -11.18 -12.52 -9.76
N ARG A 229 -11.26 -13.86 -9.67
CA ARG A 229 -11.62 -14.74 -10.80
C ARG A 229 -12.98 -14.40 -11.39
N ARG A 230 -13.98 -14.13 -10.54
CA ARG A 230 -15.33 -13.74 -10.99
C ARG A 230 -15.32 -12.41 -11.73
N TYR A 231 -14.51 -11.46 -11.27
CA TYR A 231 -14.33 -10.17 -11.93
C TYR A 231 -13.64 -10.35 -13.30
N LEU A 232 -12.52 -11.06 -13.34
CA LEU A 232 -11.79 -11.37 -14.58
C LEU A 232 -12.66 -12.13 -15.59
N GLY A 233 -13.45 -13.11 -15.13
CA GLY A 233 -14.31 -13.93 -15.97
C GLY A 233 -15.42 -13.15 -16.70
N GLN A 234 -15.72 -11.91 -16.31
CA GLN A 234 -16.67 -11.04 -17.02
C GLN A 234 -16.06 -10.39 -18.27
N ILE A 235 -14.73 -10.29 -18.31
CA ILE A 235 -13.98 -9.53 -19.33
C ILE A 235 -13.18 -10.47 -20.24
N LEU A 236 -12.68 -11.59 -19.69
CA LEU A 236 -11.96 -12.59 -20.47
C LEU A 236 -12.82 -13.20 -21.59
N PRO A 237 -12.23 -13.56 -22.74
CA PRO A 237 -12.96 -14.21 -23.82
C PRO A 237 -13.69 -15.49 -23.35
N PRO A 238 -14.92 -15.77 -23.83
CA PRO A 238 -15.66 -16.97 -23.42
C PRO A 238 -14.84 -18.26 -23.61
N GLY A 239 -14.74 -19.07 -22.56
CA GLY A 239 -13.99 -20.32 -22.56
C GLY A 239 -12.48 -20.18 -22.33
N PHE A 240 -11.91 -18.96 -22.40
CA PHE A 240 -10.48 -18.75 -22.20
C PHE A 240 -10.01 -19.22 -20.82
N SER A 241 -10.77 -18.93 -19.76
CA SER A 241 -10.49 -19.36 -18.39
C SER A 241 -10.41 -20.88 -18.22
N THR A 242 -11.03 -21.66 -19.11
CA THR A 242 -10.98 -23.13 -19.07
C THR A 242 -9.77 -23.72 -19.78
N THR A 243 -9.01 -22.91 -20.52
CA THR A 243 -7.76 -23.33 -21.15
C THR A 243 -6.64 -23.39 -20.11
N GLN A 244 -5.61 -24.22 -20.35
CA GLN A 244 -4.43 -24.28 -19.47
C GLN A 244 -3.76 -22.91 -19.32
N SER A 245 -3.66 -22.13 -20.41
CA SER A 245 -3.07 -20.80 -20.38
C SER A 245 -3.92 -19.80 -19.57
N GLY A 246 -5.25 -19.88 -19.70
CA GLY A 246 -6.17 -19.03 -18.95
C GLY A 246 -6.18 -19.35 -17.46
N GLU A 247 -6.20 -20.62 -17.07
CA GLU A 247 -6.12 -21.01 -15.66
C GLU A 247 -4.78 -20.60 -15.05
N ALA A 248 -3.67 -20.80 -15.77
CA ALA A 248 -2.37 -20.31 -15.34
C ALA A 248 -2.35 -18.78 -15.18
N LEU A 249 -2.98 -18.01 -16.08
CA LEU A 249 -3.04 -16.56 -15.97
C LEU A 249 -3.83 -16.13 -14.73
N LEU A 250 -4.95 -16.79 -14.45
CA LEU A 250 -5.77 -16.53 -13.27
C LEU A 250 -4.97 -16.77 -12.00
N GLN A 251 -4.29 -17.92 -11.88
CA GLN A 251 -3.43 -18.23 -10.74
C GLN A 251 -2.32 -17.19 -10.56
N ARG A 252 -1.64 -16.79 -11.64
CA ARG A 252 -0.59 -15.77 -11.56
C ARG A 252 -1.14 -14.39 -11.18
N THR A 253 -2.32 -14.05 -11.67
CA THR A 253 -3.01 -12.80 -11.32
C THR A 253 -3.40 -12.78 -9.84
N GLU A 254 -3.76 -13.92 -9.26
CA GLU A 254 -4.00 -14.08 -7.82
C GLU A 254 -2.72 -13.91 -7.00
N SER A 255 -1.61 -14.47 -7.47
CA SER A 255 -0.30 -14.36 -6.80
C SER A 255 0.29 -12.95 -6.87
N TRP A 256 0.12 -12.23 -7.98
CA TRP A 256 0.75 -10.92 -8.19
C TRP A 256 -0.17 -9.74 -7.90
N LEU A 257 -1.43 -9.80 -8.35
CA LEU A 257 -2.32 -8.62 -8.43
C LEU A 257 -3.42 -8.60 -7.35
N ARG A 258 -3.30 -9.43 -6.29
CA ARG A 258 -4.20 -9.37 -5.12
C ARG A 258 -4.12 -8.01 -4.42
N GLY A 259 -5.22 -7.61 -3.78
CA GLY A 259 -5.33 -6.32 -3.10
C GLY A 259 -6.25 -5.34 -3.82
N ARG A 260 -5.81 -4.12 -4.09
CA ARG A 260 -6.67 -3.07 -4.65
C ARG A 260 -7.19 -3.43 -6.04
N HIS A 261 -8.48 -3.18 -6.29
CA HIS A 261 -9.11 -3.44 -7.59
C HIS A 261 -8.39 -2.74 -8.75
N ARG A 262 -7.84 -1.54 -8.50
CA ARG A 262 -7.13 -0.71 -9.48
C ARG A 262 -5.97 -1.48 -10.16
N THR A 263 -5.23 -2.29 -9.40
CA THR A 263 -4.09 -3.05 -9.92
C THR A 263 -4.52 -4.10 -10.96
N THR A 264 -5.54 -4.89 -10.63
CA THR A 264 -6.10 -5.88 -11.56
C THR A 264 -6.79 -5.21 -12.75
N ALA A 265 -7.50 -4.11 -12.53
CA ALA A 265 -8.15 -3.35 -13.60
C ALA A 265 -7.13 -2.75 -14.58
N ALA A 266 -6.01 -2.20 -14.09
CA ALA A 266 -4.93 -1.67 -14.90
C ALA A 266 -4.32 -2.75 -15.81
N PHE A 267 -4.07 -3.94 -15.28
CA PHE A 267 -3.60 -5.07 -16.07
C PHE A 267 -4.63 -5.51 -17.15
N LEU A 268 -5.93 -5.48 -16.82
CA LEU A 268 -6.97 -5.79 -17.81
C LEU A 268 -7.01 -4.79 -18.95
N VAL A 269 -6.72 -3.51 -18.70
CA VAL A 269 -6.56 -2.52 -19.78
C VAL A 269 -5.42 -2.95 -20.71
N SER A 270 -4.27 -3.39 -20.17
CA SER A 270 -3.18 -3.93 -20.98
C SER A 270 -3.62 -5.12 -21.84
N LEU A 271 -4.41 -6.03 -21.27
CA LEU A 271 -4.94 -7.19 -22.00
C LEU A 271 -5.86 -6.77 -23.14
N LEU A 272 -6.76 -5.81 -22.89
CA LEU A 272 -7.71 -5.30 -23.88
C LEU A 272 -7.01 -4.57 -25.02
N GLU A 273 -6.04 -3.71 -24.72
CA GLU A 273 -5.25 -2.98 -25.71
C GLU A 273 -4.44 -3.91 -26.62
N ASN A 274 -4.07 -5.09 -26.10
CA ASN A 274 -3.32 -6.12 -26.82
C ASN A 274 -4.20 -7.27 -27.33
N ASN A 275 -5.53 -7.12 -27.34
CA ASN A 275 -6.49 -8.13 -27.80
C ASN A 275 -6.25 -9.53 -27.18
N PHE A 276 -5.87 -9.59 -25.91
CA PHE A 276 -5.53 -10.81 -25.18
C PHE A 276 -4.40 -11.66 -25.81
N GLN A 277 -3.51 -11.05 -26.60
CA GLN A 277 -2.32 -11.72 -27.13
C GLN A 277 -1.20 -11.73 -26.08
N ASN A 278 -0.46 -12.83 -25.97
CA ASN A 278 0.71 -12.96 -25.08
C ASN A 278 0.42 -12.58 -23.61
N VAL A 279 -0.73 -13.00 -23.08
CA VAL A 279 -1.24 -12.59 -21.75
C VAL A 279 -0.22 -12.75 -20.61
N HIS A 280 0.61 -13.78 -20.66
CA HIS A 280 1.61 -14.06 -19.63
C HIS A 280 2.81 -13.12 -19.72
N SER A 281 3.28 -12.82 -20.94
CA SER A 281 4.34 -11.83 -21.16
C SER A 281 3.86 -10.43 -20.80
N LEU A 282 2.58 -10.11 -21.06
CA LEU A 282 1.96 -8.86 -20.59
C LEU A 282 1.97 -8.77 -19.07
N LEU A 283 1.65 -9.86 -18.35
CA LEU A 283 1.73 -9.88 -16.90
C LEU A 283 3.17 -9.72 -16.41
N ASN A 284 4.15 -10.37 -17.05
CA ASN A 284 5.56 -10.20 -16.69
C ASN A 284 5.99 -8.73 -16.79
N MET A 285 5.66 -8.10 -17.91
CA MET A 285 5.96 -6.68 -18.11
C MET A 285 5.22 -5.77 -17.15
N PHE A 286 3.96 -6.08 -16.82
CA PHE A 286 3.20 -5.29 -15.86
C PHE A 286 3.86 -5.32 -14.48
N VAL A 287 4.30 -6.50 -14.03
CA VAL A 287 5.05 -6.65 -12.76
C VAL A 287 6.39 -5.90 -12.84
N GLU A 288 7.13 -6.05 -13.94
CA GLU A 288 8.42 -5.38 -14.15
C GLU A 288 8.30 -3.86 -14.21
N ASP A 289 7.32 -3.31 -14.93
CA ASP A 289 7.06 -1.88 -15.00
C ASP A 289 6.63 -1.30 -13.65
N PHE A 290 5.85 -2.06 -12.87
CA PHE A 290 5.37 -1.59 -11.57
C PHE A 290 6.44 -1.65 -10.48
N SER A 291 7.22 -2.73 -10.45
CA SER A 291 8.08 -3.08 -9.31
C SER A 291 9.57 -3.06 -9.61
N GLU A 292 9.97 -2.87 -10.87
CA GLU A 292 11.34 -3.00 -11.36
C GLU A 292 11.93 -4.42 -11.16
N TYR A 293 11.10 -5.39 -10.77
CA TYR A 293 11.46 -6.80 -10.65
C TYR A 293 10.98 -7.60 -11.87
N LYS A 294 11.88 -8.41 -12.43
CA LYS A 294 11.57 -9.29 -13.56
C LYS A 294 11.07 -10.65 -13.07
N PRO A 295 9.76 -10.96 -13.19
CA PRO A 295 9.22 -12.21 -12.69
C PRO A 295 9.70 -13.42 -13.50
N ARG A 296 9.92 -14.53 -12.79
CA ARG A 296 10.46 -15.79 -13.33
C ARG A 296 9.46 -16.95 -13.32
N ASP A 297 8.25 -16.72 -12.83
CA ASP A 297 7.18 -17.72 -12.75
C ASP A 297 6.61 -18.13 -14.11
N TYR A 298 7.06 -17.50 -15.20
CA TYR A 298 6.68 -17.86 -16.56
C TYR A 298 7.75 -17.51 -17.61
N GLU A 299 8.39 -18.54 -18.16
CA GLU A 299 9.41 -18.43 -19.20
C GLU A 299 8.78 -18.46 -20.61
N GLN A 300 8.35 -17.31 -21.10
CA GLN A 300 8.19 -17.10 -22.53
C GLN A 300 8.85 -15.78 -22.92
N SER A 301 9.92 -15.87 -23.71
CA SER A 301 10.53 -14.70 -24.33
C SER A 301 9.47 -14.00 -25.18
N PRO A 302 9.19 -12.71 -24.93
CA PRO A 302 8.22 -12.01 -25.72
C PRO A 302 8.71 -11.91 -27.18
N PRO A 303 7.82 -12.03 -28.17
CA PRO A 303 8.17 -11.68 -29.54
C PRO A 303 8.44 -10.17 -29.60
N HIS A 304 9.71 -9.79 -29.80
CA HIS A 304 10.21 -8.41 -29.69
C HIS A 304 9.63 -7.40 -30.70
N ASP A 305 9.01 -7.84 -31.79
CA ASP A 305 8.88 -6.98 -32.98
C ASP A 305 7.59 -6.16 -33.13
N ASN A 306 6.54 -6.37 -32.30
CA ASN A 306 5.19 -5.84 -32.59
C ASN A 306 4.52 -4.97 -31.51
N TRP A 307 5.18 -4.61 -30.41
CA TRP A 307 4.54 -3.92 -29.27
C TRP A 307 4.60 -2.39 -29.37
N LYS A 308 4.03 -1.83 -30.44
CA LYS A 308 4.14 -0.40 -30.75
C LYS A 308 3.29 0.53 -29.89
N ASN A 309 2.33 0.01 -29.12
CA ASN A 309 1.46 0.80 -28.24
C ASN A 309 1.55 0.25 -26.81
N ARG A 310 2.71 0.45 -26.18
CA ARG A 310 2.94 0.05 -24.79
C ARG A 310 2.42 1.15 -23.87
N THR A 311 1.33 0.88 -23.17
CA THR A 311 0.93 1.68 -22.01
C THR A 311 1.92 1.34 -20.90
N ARG A 312 2.90 2.22 -20.67
CA ARG A 312 3.81 2.10 -19.54
C ARG A 312 2.99 2.33 -18.27
N PHE A 313 3.15 1.45 -17.30
CA PHE A 313 2.52 1.63 -16.00
C PHE A 313 3.46 2.43 -15.11
N ASP A 314 2.97 3.54 -14.59
CA ASP A 314 3.67 4.25 -13.54
C ASP A 314 3.61 3.39 -12.27
N GLY A 315 4.76 2.87 -11.87
CA GLY A 315 4.91 2.14 -10.61
C GLY A 315 4.73 3.04 -9.39
N LEU A 316 5.05 2.51 -8.21
CA LEU A 316 4.98 3.30 -6.98
C LEU A 316 6.06 4.37 -6.95
N SER A 317 5.67 5.58 -6.55
CA SER A 317 6.66 6.64 -6.31
C SER A 317 7.31 6.47 -4.94
N PHE A 318 8.57 6.05 -4.93
CA PHE A 318 9.37 5.96 -3.70
C PHE A 318 10.03 7.29 -3.30
N ARG A 319 9.66 8.41 -3.94
CA ARG A 319 10.19 9.74 -3.62
C ARG A 319 9.97 10.12 -2.16
N ALA A 320 8.83 9.74 -1.58
CA ALA A 320 8.51 10.00 -0.18
C ALA A 320 9.40 9.22 0.82
N LEU A 321 9.92 8.06 0.43
CA LEU A 321 10.91 7.32 1.24
C LEU A 321 12.30 7.96 1.13
N ALA A 322 12.64 8.47 -0.05
CA ALA A 322 13.93 9.14 -0.31
C ALA A 322 14.02 10.50 0.39
N SER A 323 12.92 11.25 0.51
CA SER A 323 12.88 12.60 1.09
C SER A 323 13.04 12.67 2.62
N GLY A 324 13.60 11.64 3.26
CA GLY A 324 13.92 11.64 4.70
C GLY A 324 12.73 11.35 5.64
N SER A 325 11.61 10.81 5.14
CA SER A 325 10.52 10.36 6.01
C SER A 325 10.90 9.08 6.76
N HIS A 326 11.66 9.23 7.85
CA HIS A 326 12.09 8.12 8.71
C HIS A 326 10.95 7.20 9.14
N PRO A 327 9.76 7.71 9.56
CA PRO A 327 8.66 6.83 9.96
C PRO A 327 8.15 5.97 8.81
N LEU A 328 7.99 6.54 7.61
CA LEU A 328 7.49 5.79 6.46
C LEU A 328 8.49 4.73 6.00
N LYS A 329 9.78 5.07 5.99
CA LYS A 329 10.86 4.12 5.74
C LYS A 329 10.85 2.96 6.74
N ALA A 330 10.69 3.27 8.03
CA ALA A 330 10.61 2.24 9.07
C ALA A 330 9.39 1.33 8.91
N MET A 331 8.21 1.88 8.60
CA MET A 331 6.99 1.10 8.34
C MET A 331 7.14 0.18 7.12
N MET A 332 7.74 0.65 6.03
CA MET A 332 7.96 -0.19 4.85
C MET A 332 9.01 -1.27 5.09
N HIS A 333 10.09 -0.93 5.81
CA HIS A 333 11.08 -1.93 6.24
C HIS A 333 10.45 -2.98 7.18
N TYR A 334 9.56 -2.55 8.09
CA TYR A 334 8.78 -3.47 8.92
C TYR A 334 7.93 -4.41 8.08
N ALA A 335 7.23 -3.89 7.07
CA ALA A 335 6.42 -4.71 6.18
C ALA A 335 7.24 -5.79 5.45
N LEU A 336 8.48 -5.49 5.03
CA LEU A 336 9.39 -6.48 4.47
C LEU A 336 9.78 -7.56 5.48
N MET A 337 10.26 -7.16 6.66
CA MET A 337 10.71 -8.10 7.70
C MET A 337 9.55 -8.96 8.22
N HIS A 338 8.38 -8.36 8.42
CA HIS A 338 7.14 -9.06 8.77
C HIS A 338 6.76 -10.09 7.70
N SER A 339 6.87 -9.72 6.41
CA SER A 339 6.57 -10.64 5.30
C SER A 339 7.52 -11.82 5.23
N LEU A 340 8.82 -11.59 5.42
CA LEU A 340 9.82 -12.67 5.50
C LEU A 340 9.57 -13.58 6.71
N CYS A 341 9.20 -13.01 7.86
CA CYS A 341 9.00 -13.78 9.08
C CYS A 341 7.69 -14.58 9.09
N LEU A 342 6.59 -14.01 8.57
CA LEU A 342 5.25 -14.55 8.72
C LEU A 342 4.59 -14.98 7.40
N LEU A 343 5.28 -14.84 6.28
CA LEU A 343 4.79 -15.16 4.93
C LEU A 343 3.52 -14.40 4.52
N LYS A 344 3.29 -13.25 5.16
CA LYS A 344 2.16 -12.35 4.88
C LYS A 344 2.53 -10.93 5.26
N GLY A 345 1.95 -9.96 4.58
CA GLY A 345 2.11 -8.56 4.94
C GLY A 345 1.45 -8.21 6.29
N PRO A 346 1.91 -7.15 6.96
CA PRO A 346 1.27 -6.64 8.17
C PRO A 346 -0.13 -6.09 7.90
N SER A 347 -1.01 -6.27 8.89
CA SER A 347 -2.40 -5.80 8.91
C SER A 347 -2.77 -5.16 10.25
N ASP A 348 -1.76 -4.85 11.06
CA ASP A 348 -1.84 -4.28 12.40
C ASP A 348 -1.56 -2.77 12.42
N PHE A 349 -1.36 -2.15 11.26
CA PHE A 349 -1.27 -0.70 11.17
C PHE A 349 -2.63 -0.07 11.44
N THR A 350 -2.65 1.02 12.21
CA THR A 350 -3.85 1.80 12.50
C THR A 350 -3.94 3.09 11.68
N ALA A 351 -5.04 3.83 11.80
CA ALA A 351 -5.23 5.17 11.23
C ALA A 351 -4.07 6.17 11.53
N ALA A 352 -3.29 5.97 12.59
CA ALA A 352 -2.09 6.76 12.87
C ALA A 352 -1.02 6.65 11.76
N HIS A 353 -1.09 5.59 10.96
CA HIS A 353 -0.17 5.27 9.87
C HIS A 353 -0.76 5.60 8.49
N ILE A 354 -1.74 6.50 8.40
CA ILE A 354 -2.42 6.89 7.15
C ILE A 354 -1.46 7.29 6.02
N ALA A 355 -0.25 7.75 6.35
CA ALA A 355 0.80 8.03 5.36
C ALA A 355 1.09 6.83 4.43
N LEU A 356 0.95 5.59 4.91
CA LEU A 356 1.07 4.39 4.06
C LEU A 356 0.03 4.39 2.93
N VAL A 357 -1.23 4.72 3.25
CA VAL A 357 -2.32 4.79 2.27
C VAL A 357 -2.16 6.00 1.36
N SER A 358 -1.87 7.18 1.93
CA SER A 358 -1.71 8.42 1.16
C SER A 358 -0.59 8.35 0.12
N GLN A 359 0.49 7.61 0.41
CA GLN A 359 1.61 7.39 -0.51
C GLN A 359 1.43 6.15 -1.40
N GLY A 360 0.29 5.45 -1.29
CA GLY A 360 -0.05 4.32 -2.14
C GLY A 360 0.60 2.99 -1.76
N PHE A 361 1.28 2.90 -0.62
CA PHE A 361 1.90 1.66 -0.12
C PHE A 361 0.92 0.76 0.65
N GLY A 362 -0.07 1.36 1.30
CA GLY A 362 -1.06 0.64 2.10
C GLY A 362 -2.48 0.80 1.57
N ARG A 363 -3.39 0.03 2.16
CA ARG A 363 -4.84 0.14 1.94
C ARG A 363 -5.58 -0.07 3.25
N PHE A 364 -6.75 0.56 3.39
CA PHE A 364 -7.66 0.21 4.46
C PHE A 364 -8.27 -1.18 4.22
N ILE A 365 -8.47 -1.93 5.30
CA ILE A 365 -9.06 -3.28 5.26
C ILE A 365 -10.43 -3.36 5.94
N ASP A 366 -10.86 -2.25 6.53
CA ASP A 366 -12.15 -2.07 7.18
C ASP A 366 -12.88 -0.85 6.60
N GLY A 367 -14.18 -0.75 6.91
CA GLY A 367 -15.04 0.31 6.36
C GLY A 367 -14.91 1.65 7.07
N ASP A 368 -14.47 1.64 8.32
CA ASP A 368 -14.29 2.79 9.21
C ASP A 368 -12.87 3.38 9.18
N MET A 369 -11.99 2.87 8.31
CA MET A 369 -10.63 3.36 8.12
C MET A 369 -9.73 3.21 9.37
N ALA A 370 -10.03 2.26 10.27
CA ALA A 370 -9.27 2.09 11.50
C ALA A 370 -8.00 1.25 11.28
N MET A 371 -8.04 0.29 10.34
CA MET A 371 -6.98 -0.67 10.08
C MET A 371 -6.41 -0.55 8.67
N ILE A 372 -5.08 -0.62 8.57
CA ILE A 372 -4.31 -0.52 7.34
C ILE A 372 -3.50 -1.81 7.16
N ALA A 373 -3.46 -2.32 5.94
CA ALA A 373 -2.58 -3.40 5.54
C ALA A 373 -1.55 -2.96 4.50
N VAL A 374 -0.39 -3.60 4.53
CA VAL A 374 0.67 -3.52 3.52
C VAL A 374 0.98 -4.96 3.08
N ASP A 375 0.08 -5.55 2.29
CA ASP A 375 0.04 -6.98 1.98
C ASP A 375 0.02 -7.30 0.48
N GLU A 376 0.05 -6.26 -0.35
CA GLU A 376 0.03 -6.34 -1.80
C GLU A 376 1.41 -6.78 -2.33
N PRO A 377 1.48 -7.91 -3.06
CA PRO A 377 2.74 -8.46 -3.55
C PRO A 377 3.56 -7.45 -4.36
N LEU A 378 2.91 -6.76 -5.29
CA LEU A 378 3.57 -5.74 -6.10
C LEU A 378 4.16 -4.60 -5.27
N VAL A 379 3.49 -4.17 -4.20
CA VAL A 379 4.01 -3.13 -3.30
C VAL A 379 5.24 -3.64 -2.56
N LEU A 380 5.15 -4.83 -1.97
CA LEU A 380 6.22 -5.41 -1.16
C LEU A 380 7.45 -5.74 -2.02
N VAL A 381 7.26 -6.25 -3.23
CA VAL A 381 8.35 -6.52 -4.19
C VAL A 381 8.99 -5.22 -4.67
N ALA A 382 8.20 -4.21 -5.05
CA ALA A 382 8.75 -2.89 -5.41
C ALA A 382 9.55 -2.28 -4.26
N THR A 383 9.06 -2.44 -3.03
CA THR A 383 9.74 -1.98 -1.80
C THR A 383 11.05 -2.75 -1.59
N ALA A 384 11.05 -4.07 -1.82
CA ALA A 384 12.26 -4.89 -1.74
C ALA A 384 13.32 -4.44 -2.75
N VAL A 385 12.92 -4.19 -4.00
CA VAL A 385 13.83 -3.66 -5.04
C VAL A 385 14.40 -2.31 -4.60
N TRP A 386 13.55 -1.40 -4.13
CA TRP A 386 13.99 -0.08 -3.68
C TRP A 386 14.99 -0.12 -2.52
N PHE A 387 14.78 -1.00 -1.53
CA PHE A 387 15.71 -1.17 -0.40
C PHE A 387 17.01 -1.87 -0.77
N ASN A 388 17.05 -2.61 -1.88
CA ASN A 388 18.23 -3.37 -2.34
C ASN A 388 18.86 -2.79 -3.61
N THR A 389 18.50 -1.55 -3.98
CA THR A 389 19.17 -0.81 -5.05
C THR A 389 20.36 -0.06 -4.47
N GLU A 390 21.56 -0.35 -4.98
CA GLU A 390 22.82 0.23 -4.51
C GLU A 390 22.75 1.76 -4.32
N PRO A 391 23.34 2.30 -3.24
CA PRO A 391 24.19 1.63 -2.25
C PRO A 391 23.42 0.98 -1.07
N ARG A 392 22.09 0.79 -1.19
CA ARG A 392 21.24 0.35 -0.08
C ARG A 392 21.04 -1.17 -0.09
N SER A 393 20.90 -1.76 1.09
CA SER A 393 20.41 -3.12 1.28
C SER A 393 19.37 -3.14 2.40
N ALA A 394 18.28 -3.89 2.22
CA ALA A 394 17.28 -4.11 3.27
C ALA A 394 17.89 -4.79 4.50
N MET A 395 19.00 -5.51 4.32
CA MET A 395 19.69 -6.23 5.39
C MET A 395 20.86 -5.44 5.97
N ASP A 396 21.14 -4.22 5.48
CA ASP A 396 22.24 -3.41 6.00
C ASP A 396 21.97 -2.99 7.46
N PHE A 397 22.83 -3.45 8.36
CA PHE A 397 22.75 -3.18 9.79
C PHE A 397 22.93 -1.70 10.14
N ASP A 398 23.79 -0.97 9.42
CA ASP A 398 24.01 0.45 9.66
C ASP A 398 22.84 1.29 9.17
N MET A 399 22.27 0.93 8.01
CA MET A 399 21.02 1.53 7.53
C MET A 399 19.88 1.26 8.51
N PHE A 400 19.73 0.02 8.98
CA PHE A 400 18.70 -0.31 9.97
C PHE A 400 18.86 0.54 11.23
N ARG A 401 20.06 0.63 11.80
CA ARG A 401 20.34 1.41 13.01
C ARG A 401 20.18 2.92 12.81
N GLY A 402 20.65 3.43 11.68
CA GLY A 402 20.73 4.87 11.39
C GLY A 402 19.40 5.46 10.91
N GLU A 403 18.68 4.73 10.06
CA GLU A 403 17.54 5.29 9.31
C GLU A 403 16.19 4.69 9.66
N VAL A 404 16.16 3.43 10.12
CA VAL A 404 14.92 2.68 10.40
C VAL A 404 14.60 2.63 11.89
N ALA A 405 15.56 2.23 12.71
CA ALA A 405 15.38 2.09 14.14
C ALA A 405 15.15 3.47 14.77
N GLY A 406 14.03 3.63 15.48
CA GLY A 406 13.66 4.89 16.09
C GLY A 406 12.45 4.76 17.00
N PRO A 407 12.06 5.86 17.69
CA PRO A 407 11.01 5.83 18.70
C PRO A 407 9.62 5.48 18.15
N ASN A 408 9.40 5.67 16.84
CA ASN A 408 8.12 5.37 16.16
C ASN A 408 8.13 3.99 15.47
N MET A 409 9.16 3.17 15.73
CA MET A 409 9.26 1.83 15.15
C MET A 409 8.25 0.89 15.80
N MET A 410 7.67 -0.01 15.00
CA MET A 410 6.79 -1.06 15.51
C MET A 410 7.54 -1.96 16.50
N GLU A 411 6.90 -2.34 17.61
CA GLU A 411 7.54 -3.07 18.70
C GLU A 411 8.16 -4.41 18.27
N ALA A 412 7.48 -5.15 17.38
CA ALA A 412 7.97 -6.42 16.85
C ALA A 412 9.07 -6.29 15.77
N HIS A 413 9.24 -5.09 15.18
CA HIS A 413 10.14 -4.88 14.05
C HIS A 413 11.58 -5.31 14.28
N PRO A 414 12.26 -4.92 15.37
CA PRO A 414 13.66 -5.28 15.55
C PRO A 414 13.83 -6.78 15.83
N PHE A 415 12.81 -7.45 16.37
CA PHE A 415 12.81 -8.91 16.54
C PHE A 415 12.71 -9.63 15.22
N TYR A 416 11.84 -9.17 14.31
CA TYR A 416 11.75 -9.74 12.96
C TYR A 416 13.04 -9.52 12.17
N TYR A 417 13.63 -8.32 12.27
CA TYR A 417 14.93 -8.05 11.67
C TYR A 417 16.01 -9.01 12.22
N ALA A 418 16.10 -9.17 13.54
CA ALA A 418 17.05 -10.09 14.17
C ALA A 418 16.83 -11.54 13.74
N ALA A 419 15.57 -12.01 13.68
CA ALA A 419 15.24 -13.36 13.23
C ALA A 419 15.69 -13.62 11.78
N VAL A 420 15.47 -12.66 10.88
CA VAL A 420 15.94 -12.76 9.49
C VAL A 420 17.47 -12.78 9.44
N CYS A 421 18.16 -11.87 10.14
CA CYS A 421 19.62 -11.84 10.18
C CYS A 421 20.21 -13.17 10.70
N LEU A 422 19.69 -13.68 11.82
CA LEU A 422 20.13 -14.95 12.41
C LEU A 422 19.85 -16.12 11.48
N THR A 423 18.72 -16.11 10.78
CA THR A 423 18.40 -17.12 9.77
C THR A 423 19.47 -17.18 8.69
N TYR A 424 19.84 -16.05 8.10
CA TYR A 424 20.87 -16.02 7.06
C TYR A 424 22.26 -16.39 7.60
N LEU A 425 22.64 -15.87 8.77
CA LEU A 425 23.94 -16.15 9.41
C LEU A 425 24.16 -17.64 9.69
N THR A 426 23.09 -18.34 10.08
CA THR A 426 23.11 -19.76 10.48
C THR A 426 22.80 -20.73 9.35
N GLN A 427 22.68 -20.26 8.10
CA GLN A 427 22.60 -21.17 6.94
C GLN A 427 23.87 -22.01 6.79
N THR A 428 25.02 -21.49 7.22
CA THR A 428 26.28 -22.22 7.40
C THR A 428 26.55 -22.47 8.88
N GLU A 429 27.31 -23.51 9.19
CA GLU A 429 27.84 -23.71 10.54
C GLU A 429 28.69 -22.49 10.96
N ARG A 430 28.49 -22.03 12.19
CA ARG A 430 29.19 -20.86 12.77
C ARG A 430 29.62 -21.17 14.19
N ARG A 431 30.76 -20.65 14.63
CA ARG A 431 31.11 -20.74 16.07
C ARG A 431 30.12 -19.93 16.88
N VAL A 432 29.78 -20.41 18.08
CA VAL A 432 28.96 -19.61 19.00
C VAL A 432 29.66 -18.28 19.31
N SER A 433 30.98 -18.28 19.52
CA SER A 433 31.77 -17.07 19.78
C SER A 433 31.85 -16.09 18.60
N GLU A 434 31.56 -16.54 17.37
CA GLU A 434 31.41 -15.65 16.21
C GLU A 434 30.08 -14.90 16.25
N LEU A 435 29.02 -15.56 16.74
CA LEU A 435 27.66 -15.01 16.83
C LEU A 435 27.46 -14.18 18.11
N PHE A 436 28.11 -14.58 19.20
CA PHE A 436 27.91 -14.04 20.53
C PHE A 436 29.24 -13.73 21.22
N SER A 437 29.38 -12.50 21.70
CA SER A 437 30.41 -12.11 22.66
C SER A 437 29.97 -12.55 24.05
N ILE A 438 30.55 -13.63 24.56
CA ILE A 438 30.29 -14.18 25.89
C ILE A 438 31.20 -13.49 26.90
N LEU A 439 30.63 -12.98 27.99
CA LEU A 439 31.36 -12.12 28.95
C LEU A 439 32.17 -12.91 29.98
N SER A 440 31.88 -14.21 30.15
CA SER A 440 32.57 -15.11 31.07
C SER A 440 33.89 -15.63 30.47
N SER A 441 34.91 -15.86 31.29
CA SER A 441 36.22 -16.36 30.85
C SER A 441 36.11 -17.67 30.07
N SER A 442 36.59 -17.68 28.81
CA SER A 442 36.77 -18.80 27.87
C SER A 442 36.00 -20.08 28.20
N THR A 443 34.74 -20.16 27.74
CA THR A 443 33.96 -21.39 27.81
C THR A 443 34.25 -22.27 26.58
N PRO A 444 34.69 -23.53 26.74
CA PRO A 444 35.03 -24.39 25.60
C PRO A 444 33.89 -24.57 24.60
N TRP A 445 32.65 -24.60 25.09
CA TRP A 445 31.45 -24.74 24.26
C TRP A 445 31.21 -23.55 23.31
N ALA A 446 31.73 -22.37 23.64
CA ALA A 446 31.61 -21.18 22.78
C ALA A 446 32.39 -21.33 21.47
N GLU A 447 33.45 -22.15 21.46
CA GLU A 447 34.26 -22.39 20.27
C GLU A 447 33.68 -23.48 19.36
N GLU A 448 32.62 -24.16 19.78
CA GLU A 448 31.93 -25.15 18.97
C GLU A 448 31.11 -24.50 17.86
N GLN A 449 31.00 -25.22 16.74
CA GLN A 449 30.13 -24.81 15.64
C GLN A 449 28.68 -25.11 16.01
N CYS A 450 27.79 -24.20 15.65
CA CYS A 450 26.37 -24.27 15.91
C CYS A 450 25.55 -24.11 14.62
N VAL A 451 24.32 -24.63 14.67
CA VAL A 451 23.29 -24.44 13.64
C VAL A 451 21.97 -24.09 14.29
N LEU A 452 21.18 -23.26 13.61
CA LEU A 452 19.79 -23.02 13.97
C LEU A 452 18.96 -24.28 13.72
N VAL A 453 18.08 -24.61 14.66
CA VAL A 453 17.22 -25.78 14.57
C VAL A 453 15.75 -25.40 14.64
N SER A 454 14.91 -26.25 14.04
CA SER A 454 13.46 -26.19 14.16
C SER A 454 12.93 -27.51 14.71
N ARG A 455 11.90 -27.47 15.55
CA ARG A 455 11.25 -28.69 16.05
C ARG A 455 10.33 -29.27 14.98
N ILE A 456 10.56 -30.53 14.59
CA ILE A 456 9.75 -31.27 13.60
C ILE A 456 9.43 -32.66 14.18
N ASP A 457 8.17 -33.10 14.05
CA ASP A 457 7.55 -34.36 14.54
C ASP A 457 8.45 -35.59 14.73
N ALA A 458 9.35 -35.86 13.78
CA ALA A 458 10.05 -37.14 13.68
C ALA A 458 11.52 -37.11 14.13
N LEU A 459 12.12 -35.92 14.25
CA LEU A 459 13.54 -35.75 14.59
C LEU A 459 13.65 -34.57 15.54
N PRO A 460 14.13 -34.78 16.77
CA PRO A 460 14.45 -33.67 17.64
C PRO A 460 15.52 -32.81 16.95
N ASP A 461 15.18 -31.53 16.74
CA ASP A 461 16.10 -30.47 16.34
C ASP A 461 16.79 -30.69 14.98
N ALA A 462 15.96 -30.79 13.94
CA ALA A 462 16.45 -30.76 12.56
C ALA A 462 17.03 -29.37 12.25
N ARG A 463 18.20 -29.34 11.61
CA ARG A 463 18.82 -28.11 11.10
C ARG A 463 17.80 -27.34 10.25
N PHE A 464 17.56 -26.10 10.62
CA PHE A 464 16.72 -25.21 9.85
C PHE A 464 17.46 -24.77 8.59
N ARG A 465 16.83 -24.95 7.43
CA ARG A 465 17.34 -24.50 6.12
C ARG A 465 16.28 -23.63 5.48
N TYR A 466 16.63 -22.38 5.22
CA TYR A 466 15.70 -21.38 4.71
C TYR A 466 15.40 -21.60 3.21
N SER A 467 16.35 -22.15 2.46
CA SER A 467 16.28 -22.28 1.00
C SER A 467 15.69 -23.60 0.46
N GLU A 468 15.27 -24.54 1.31
CA GLU A 468 14.75 -25.85 0.86
C GLU A 468 13.26 -25.81 0.45
N GLY A 469 12.98 -25.08 -0.65
CA GLY A 469 11.83 -25.26 -1.55
C GLY A 469 10.42 -25.27 -0.94
N SER A 470 10.27 -24.87 0.32
CA SER A 470 9.00 -24.84 1.03
C SER A 470 8.87 -23.50 1.74
N GLN A 471 7.69 -22.89 1.60
CA GLN A 471 7.30 -21.69 2.32
C GLN A 471 7.31 -22.00 3.82
N LYS A 472 8.31 -21.49 4.55
CA LYS A 472 8.39 -21.63 6.01
C LYS A 472 8.44 -20.26 6.66
N ALA A 473 7.49 -20.01 7.56
CA ALA A 473 7.55 -18.86 8.44
C ALA A 473 8.78 -19.00 9.36
N LEU A 474 9.42 -17.88 9.66
CA LEU A 474 10.57 -17.83 10.56
C LEU A 474 10.13 -17.70 12.01
N VAL A 475 9.05 -16.96 12.25
CA VAL A 475 8.62 -16.57 13.60
C VAL A 475 7.20 -17.03 13.86
N THR A 476 6.95 -17.58 15.04
CA THR A 476 5.62 -17.73 15.61
C THR A 476 5.41 -16.64 16.67
N PRO A 477 4.51 -15.66 16.45
CA PRO A 477 4.14 -14.70 17.48
C PRO A 477 3.31 -15.39 18.57
N SER A 478 3.72 -15.25 19.82
CA SER A 478 3.07 -15.82 21.00
C SER A 478 2.51 -14.69 21.86
N LYS A 479 1.20 -14.70 22.08
CA LYS A 479 0.47 -13.67 22.86
C LYS A 479 0.11 -14.16 24.25
N SER A 480 0.24 -15.45 24.51
CA SER A 480 -0.12 -16.08 25.78
C SER A 480 0.88 -17.20 26.14
N PRO A 481 0.99 -17.58 27.43
CA PRO A 481 1.74 -18.77 27.84
C PRO A 481 1.26 -20.04 27.11
N ALA A 482 -0.04 -20.16 26.84
CA ALA A 482 -0.59 -21.28 26.09
C ALA A 482 -0.06 -21.33 24.64
N ASP A 483 0.08 -20.19 23.96
CA ASP A 483 0.68 -20.11 22.62
C ASP A 483 2.16 -20.53 22.64
N LEU A 484 2.88 -20.16 23.72
CA LEU A 484 4.28 -20.57 23.91
C LEU A 484 4.38 -22.07 24.17
N ILE A 485 3.54 -22.62 25.04
CA ILE A 485 3.42 -24.05 25.30
C ILE A 485 3.06 -24.78 24.00
N GLU A 486 2.13 -24.24 23.21
CA GLU A 486 1.79 -24.79 21.90
C GLU A 486 3.02 -24.80 21.01
N TRP A 487 3.77 -23.70 20.85
CA TRP A 487 5.00 -23.68 20.05
C TRP A 487 6.08 -24.64 20.57
N LEU A 488 6.26 -24.75 21.89
CA LEU A 488 7.22 -25.67 22.52
C LEU A 488 6.80 -27.14 22.34
N LYS A 489 5.51 -27.46 22.44
CA LYS A 489 4.97 -28.81 22.21
C LYS A 489 4.91 -29.14 20.72
N ALA A 490 4.63 -28.14 19.88
CA ALA A 490 4.17 -28.30 18.52
C ALA A 490 5.30 -28.82 17.63
N PRO A 491 5.06 -29.99 17.02
CA PRO A 491 5.92 -30.49 15.96
C PRO A 491 5.50 -30.02 14.55
N SER A 492 4.38 -29.31 14.43
CA SER A 492 3.74 -28.91 13.17
C SER A 492 3.91 -27.43 12.77
N THR A 493 4.40 -26.55 13.66
CA THR A 493 4.57 -25.11 13.34
C THR A 493 5.89 -24.80 12.65
N SER A 494 6.91 -25.67 12.72
CA SER A 494 8.18 -25.65 11.97
C SER A 494 9.00 -24.34 12.00
N THR A 495 8.56 -23.30 12.73
CA THR A 495 9.27 -22.02 12.79
C THR A 495 10.46 -22.12 13.74
N PRO A 496 11.65 -21.66 13.34
CA PRO A 496 12.83 -21.70 14.20
C PRO A 496 12.78 -20.70 15.36
N PHE A 497 11.93 -19.66 15.28
CA PHE A 497 11.79 -18.66 16.32
C PHE A 497 10.37 -18.57 16.87
N CYS A 498 10.28 -18.18 18.14
CA CYS A 498 9.06 -17.72 18.81
C CYS A 498 9.28 -16.31 19.36
N LEU A 499 8.37 -15.38 19.08
CA LEU A 499 8.37 -14.06 19.70
C LEU A 499 7.32 -14.04 20.80
N HIS A 500 7.75 -14.11 22.07
CA HIS A 500 6.88 -14.08 23.23
C HIS A 500 7.16 -12.83 24.06
N GLY A 501 6.19 -11.93 24.16
CA GLY A 501 6.40 -10.61 24.77
C GLY A 501 7.50 -9.84 24.05
N LYS A 502 8.56 -9.49 24.77
CA LYS A 502 9.75 -8.76 24.26
C LYS A 502 10.99 -9.66 24.12
N VAL A 503 10.80 -10.96 23.95
CA VAL A 503 11.91 -11.91 23.84
C VAL A 503 11.72 -12.81 22.63
N LEU A 504 12.78 -12.92 21.82
CA LEU A 504 12.84 -13.87 20.71
C LEU A 504 13.54 -15.14 21.19
N ILE A 505 12.79 -16.24 21.20
CA ILE A 505 13.21 -17.54 21.73
C ILE A 505 13.53 -18.46 20.54
N PHE A 506 14.68 -19.13 20.60
CA PHE A 506 15.09 -20.14 19.60
C PHE A 506 16.11 -21.10 20.20
N ALA A 507 16.40 -22.20 19.50
CA ALA A 507 17.42 -23.17 19.91
C ALA A 507 18.57 -23.24 18.91
N LEU A 508 19.76 -23.50 19.44
CA LEU A 508 20.96 -23.80 18.66
C LEU A 508 21.46 -25.20 19.01
N LYS A 509 21.92 -25.92 18.00
CA LYS A 509 22.53 -27.25 18.14
C LYS A 509 24.00 -27.21 17.78
N LEU A 510 24.82 -27.80 18.63
CA LEU A 510 26.27 -27.84 18.52
C LEU A 510 26.76 -29.09 17.77
N THR A 511 28.03 -29.08 17.39
CA THR A 511 28.69 -30.19 16.69
C THR A 511 28.69 -31.51 17.45
N ASP A 512 28.70 -31.47 18.78
CA ASP A 512 28.61 -32.65 19.63
C ASP A 512 27.16 -33.18 19.78
N ASN A 513 26.20 -32.59 19.06
CA ASN A 513 24.75 -32.81 19.16
C ASN A 513 24.10 -32.36 20.46
N SER A 514 24.80 -31.62 21.32
CA SER A 514 24.18 -30.89 22.42
C SER A 514 23.43 -29.66 21.91
N SER A 515 22.42 -29.22 22.65
CA SER A 515 21.60 -28.07 22.26
C SER A 515 21.36 -27.15 23.45
N PHE A 516 21.05 -25.88 23.18
CA PHE A 516 20.70 -24.91 24.20
C PHE A 516 19.71 -23.89 23.64
N TRP A 517 18.95 -23.27 24.55
CA TRP A 517 18.01 -22.20 24.22
C TRP A 517 18.71 -20.86 24.22
N VAL A 518 18.27 -19.96 23.36
CA VAL A 518 18.68 -18.56 23.35
C VAL A 518 17.45 -17.70 23.57
N PHE A 519 17.51 -16.87 24.61
CA PHE A 519 16.52 -15.83 24.89
C PHE A 519 17.14 -14.52 24.46
N LEU A 520 16.73 -14.03 23.28
CA LEU A 520 17.26 -12.79 22.72
C LEU A 520 16.41 -11.60 23.14
N HIS A 521 17.04 -10.72 23.91
CA HIS A 521 16.52 -9.44 24.37
C HIS A 521 17.02 -8.30 23.46
N LEU A 522 16.17 -7.32 23.20
CA LEU A 522 16.51 -6.16 22.37
C LEU A 522 16.61 -4.88 23.20
N LEU A 523 17.75 -4.19 23.06
CA LEU A 523 17.95 -2.89 23.68
C LEU A 523 17.51 -1.79 22.72
N THR A 524 16.22 -1.46 22.81
CA THR A 524 15.55 -0.43 22.01
C THR A 524 15.41 0.91 22.74
N ASP A 525 16.22 1.18 23.77
CA ASP A 525 16.17 2.50 24.43
C ASP A 525 16.71 3.55 23.45
N PHE A 526 15.79 4.32 22.87
CA PHE A 526 16.08 5.36 21.89
C PHE A 526 16.23 6.75 22.53
N SER A 527 16.08 6.89 23.86
CA SER A 527 16.11 8.21 24.50
C SER A 527 17.50 8.85 24.50
N GLU A 528 18.56 8.04 24.53
CA GLU A 528 19.94 8.50 24.57
C GLU A 528 20.83 7.70 23.59
N TYR A 529 21.13 8.31 22.43
CA TYR A 529 22.02 7.71 21.44
C TYR A 529 23.42 7.49 22.02
N LYS A 530 23.95 6.26 21.91
CA LYS A 530 25.25 5.84 22.47
C LYS A 530 25.33 5.89 24.00
N ARG A 531 24.19 5.82 24.70
CA ARG A 531 24.21 5.56 26.14
C ARG A 531 24.91 4.23 26.40
N ARG A 532 25.85 4.25 27.35
CA ARG A 532 26.41 3.05 27.93
C ARG A 532 25.46 2.54 29.00
N ILE A 533 24.99 1.30 28.84
CA ILE A 533 24.11 0.65 29.81
C ILE A 533 25.01 -0.14 30.77
N PRO A 534 25.02 0.19 32.08
CA PRO A 534 25.72 -0.60 33.07
C PRO A 534 25.19 -2.03 33.13
N MET A 535 26.06 -3.00 33.43
CA MET A 535 25.69 -4.42 33.51
C MET A 535 24.52 -4.68 34.47
N GLU A 536 24.47 -4.01 35.62
CA GLU A 536 23.38 -4.14 36.59
C GLU A 536 22.02 -3.72 36.01
N GLU A 537 21.98 -2.63 35.25
CA GLU A 537 20.76 -2.14 34.59
C GLU A 537 20.32 -3.12 33.49
N LEU A 538 21.28 -3.67 32.75
CA LEU A 538 21.02 -4.68 31.73
C LEU A 538 20.45 -5.96 32.33
N GLN A 539 21.07 -6.48 33.40
CA GLN A 539 20.60 -7.67 34.10
C GLN A 539 19.20 -7.47 34.70
N ALA A 540 18.93 -6.32 35.31
CA ALA A 540 17.60 -6.00 35.82
C ALA A 540 16.55 -5.99 34.69
N LYS A 541 16.90 -5.49 33.51
CA LYS A 541 16.01 -5.50 32.33
C LYS A 541 15.78 -6.92 31.80
N ILE A 542 16.84 -7.71 31.64
CA ILE A 542 16.74 -9.12 31.21
C ILE A 542 15.86 -9.89 32.20
N GLN A 543 16.08 -9.71 33.50
CA GLN A 543 15.31 -10.37 34.54
C GLN A 543 13.83 -9.99 34.46
N ALA A 544 13.51 -8.69 34.38
CA ALA A 544 12.13 -8.22 34.27
C ALA A 544 11.41 -8.74 33.01
N GLU A 545 12.11 -8.77 31.87
CA GLU A 545 11.56 -9.32 30.63
C GLU A 545 11.36 -10.84 30.72
N THR A 546 12.31 -11.56 31.33
CA THR A 546 12.23 -13.01 31.48
C THR A 546 11.14 -13.44 32.47
N GLU A 547 10.97 -12.72 33.57
CA GLU A 547 9.88 -12.90 34.52
C GLU A 547 8.51 -12.73 33.83
N SER A 548 8.41 -11.79 32.88
CA SER A 548 7.18 -11.57 32.12
C SER A 548 6.76 -12.74 31.21
N ILE A 549 7.70 -13.62 30.84
CA ILE A 549 7.44 -14.86 30.07
C ILE A 549 6.88 -15.95 30.98
N GLY A 550 7.02 -15.83 32.30
CA GLY A 550 6.57 -16.84 33.27
C GLY A 550 7.48 -18.07 33.37
N VAL A 551 8.70 -18.01 32.81
CA VAL A 551 9.71 -19.09 32.86
C VAL A 551 10.30 -19.23 34.27
N PHE A 552 10.35 -18.16 35.06
CA PHE A 552 10.88 -18.20 36.44
C PHE A 552 9.87 -17.68 37.48
N GLY A 553 8.59 -17.60 37.11
CA GLY A 553 7.51 -17.16 38.00
C GLY A 553 7.17 -18.19 39.08
N ASP A 554 6.31 -17.79 40.01
CA ASP A 554 5.82 -18.64 41.11
C ASP A 554 5.24 -19.96 40.54
N THR A 555 5.92 -21.09 40.80
CA THR A 555 5.61 -22.44 40.32
C THR A 555 4.27 -22.98 40.82
N SER A 556 3.51 -22.14 41.53
CA SER A 556 2.17 -22.40 42.02
C SER A 556 1.12 -22.49 40.90
N THR A 557 1.41 -21.98 39.70
CA THR A 557 0.54 -22.17 38.52
C THR A 557 1.00 -23.35 37.66
N GLY A 558 0.07 -24.24 37.30
CA GLY A 558 0.39 -25.43 36.51
C GLY A 558 0.98 -25.13 35.12
N GLU A 559 0.71 -23.95 34.57
CA GLU A 559 1.22 -23.51 33.26
C GLU A 559 2.71 -23.14 33.31
N SER A 560 3.17 -22.43 34.34
CA SER A 560 4.60 -22.11 34.52
C SER A 560 5.45 -23.37 34.71
N GLN A 561 4.95 -24.35 35.45
CA GLN A 561 5.63 -25.64 35.58
C GLN A 561 5.74 -26.36 34.25
N GLU A 562 4.66 -26.39 33.45
CA GLU A 562 4.68 -27.02 32.14
C GLU A 562 5.64 -26.34 31.15
N VAL A 563 5.70 -25.00 31.14
CA VAL A 563 6.68 -24.26 30.33
C VAL A 563 8.11 -24.66 30.69
N ASN A 564 8.43 -24.73 31.99
CA ASN A 564 9.74 -25.14 32.46
C ASN A 564 10.08 -26.59 32.09
N ASP A 565 9.14 -27.51 32.31
CA ASP A 565 9.31 -28.90 31.92
C ASP A 565 9.61 -29.03 30.41
N LEU A 566 8.97 -28.21 29.58
CA LEU A 566 9.19 -28.19 28.12
C LEU A 566 10.54 -27.59 27.72
N PHE A 567 11.03 -26.56 28.41
CA PHE A 567 12.39 -26.05 28.19
C PHE A 567 13.46 -27.06 28.60
N SER A 568 13.29 -27.71 29.75
CA SER A 568 14.18 -28.77 30.23
C SER A 568 14.11 -30.04 29.38
N ALA A 569 13.04 -30.23 28.60
CA ALA A 569 12.88 -31.36 27.68
C ALA A 569 13.68 -31.23 26.36
N LEU A 570 14.51 -30.19 26.20
CA LEU A 570 15.38 -30.07 25.03
C LEU A 570 16.39 -31.24 25.00
N PRO A 571 16.50 -31.98 23.87
CA PRO A 571 17.43 -33.09 23.74
C PRO A 571 18.90 -32.67 23.93
N ASN A 572 19.66 -33.46 24.69
CA ASN A 572 21.08 -33.24 24.97
C ASN A 572 21.36 -31.79 25.45
N ILE A 573 20.51 -31.29 26.34
CA ILE A 573 20.60 -29.91 26.82
C ILE A 573 21.96 -29.64 27.48
N ARG A 574 22.62 -28.55 27.07
CA ARG A 574 23.93 -28.19 27.62
C ARG A 574 23.75 -27.33 28.88
N SER A 575 23.79 -27.97 30.04
CA SER A 575 23.63 -27.33 31.35
C SER A 575 24.71 -26.30 31.71
N GLU A 576 25.86 -26.34 31.02
CA GLU A 576 26.96 -25.37 31.21
C GLU A 576 26.62 -23.96 30.68
N VAL A 577 25.59 -23.83 29.84
CA VAL A 577 25.18 -22.56 29.24
C VAL A 577 24.44 -21.68 30.24
N GLY A 578 23.64 -22.28 31.13
CA GLY A 578 22.77 -21.58 32.07
C GLY A 578 21.73 -22.51 32.68
N GLU A 579 20.88 -21.97 33.56
CA GLU A 579 19.73 -22.71 34.09
C GLU A 579 18.82 -23.16 32.94
N ASN A 580 18.42 -24.44 32.93
CA ASN A 580 17.71 -25.07 31.82
C ASN A 580 18.40 -24.92 30.45
N GLY A 581 19.73 -24.76 30.41
CA GLY A 581 20.48 -24.55 29.17
C GLY A 581 20.04 -23.29 28.42
N ILE A 582 19.64 -22.24 29.13
CA ILE A 582 19.21 -20.96 28.54
C ILE A 582 20.39 -19.99 28.51
N LEU A 583 20.72 -19.49 27.32
CA LEU A 583 21.61 -18.36 27.10
C LEU A 583 20.78 -17.08 27.00
N HIS A 584 20.98 -16.14 27.92
CA HIS A 584 20.43 -14.80 27.78
C HIS A 584 21.33 -14.00 26.84
N ALA A 585 20.81 -13.69 25.65
CA ALA A 585 21.51 -12.93 24.63
C ALA A 585 20.90 -11.54 24.47
N VAL A 586 21.72 -10.57 24.11
CA VAL A 586 21.30 -9.18 23.95
C VAL A 586 21.75 -8.66 22.59
N LEU A 587 20.85 -8.05 21.82
CA LEU A 587 21.21 -7.30 20.62
C LEU A 587 21.15 -5.78 20.88
N PRO A 588 22.30 -5.11 21.01
CA PRO A 588 22.36 -3.67 21.17
C PRO A 588 22.11 -2.98 19.82
N LEU A 589 21.02 -2.22 19.71
CA LEU A 589 20.73 -1.47 18.48
C LEU A 589 21.32 -0.06 18.49
N LYS A 590 21.13 0.71 19.56
CA LYS A 590 21.63 2.11 19.65
C LYS A 590 22.44 2.43 20.92
N CYS A 591 22.66 1.44 21.77
CA CYS A 591 23.40 1.56 23.01
C CYS A 591 24.72 0.78 22.94
N GLU A 592 25.66 1.17 23.77
CA GLU A 592 26.84 0.37 24.09
C GLU A 592 26.56 -0.35 25.41
N VAL A 593 26.92 -1.63 25.50
CA VAL A 593 26.85 -2.37 26.78
C VAL A 593 28.22 -2.31 27.41
N ASP A 594 28.28 -1.93 28.68
CA ASP A 594 29.52 -2.01 29.45
C ASP A 594 29.75 -3.45 29.88
N VAL A 595 30.93 -4.01 29.55
CA VAL A 595 31.20 -5.47 29.62
C VAL A 595 31.98 -5.86 30.87
N ASP A 596 32.40 -4.88 31.67
CA ASP A 596 33.22 -5.13 32.84
C ASP A 596 32.38 -5.84 33.94
N ASP A 597 32.76 -7.08 34.29
CA ASP A 597 32.29 -7.90 35.43
C ASP A 597 30.85 -8.47 35.39
N ALA A 598 30.55 -9.39 34.47
CA ALA A 598 29.32 -10.20 34.52
C ALA A 598 29.53 -11.60 35.16
N GLU A 599 28.87 -11.88 36.29
CA GLU A 599 28.92 -13.19 36.99
C GLU A 599 28.06 -14.28 36.32
N HIS A 600 27.07 -13.90 35.50
CA HIS A 600 26.16 -14.83 34.82
C HIS A 600 26.44 -14.90 33.31
N PRO A 601 26.11 -16.03 32.64
CA PRO A 601 26.31 -16.21 31.20
C PRO A 601 25.30 -15.36 30.41
N THR A 602 25.51 -14.05 30.41
CA THR A 602 24.90 -13.11 29.48
C THR A 602 25.83 -13.00 28.28
N ALA A 603 25.24 -12.99 27.09
CA ALA A 603 26.00 -12.81 25.86
C ALA A 603 25.45 -11.63 25.05
N ILE A 604 26.32 -11.02 24.26
CA ILE A 604 25.97 -9.90 23.38
C ILE A 604 26.10 -10.39 21.94
N ILE A 605 25.09 -10.20 21.09
CA ILE A 605 25.23 -10.51 19.67
C ILE A 605 26.39 -9.71 19.09
N ASN A 606 27.30 -10.39 18.41
CA ASN A 606 28.43 -9.76 17.74
C ASN A 606 27.95 -8.98 16.51
N THR A 607 27.64 -7.70 16.72
CA THR A 607 27.10 -6.81 15.68
C THR A 607 28.06 -6.62 14.52
N GLN A 608 29.39 -6.78 14.74
CA GLN A 608 30.37 -6.71 13.66
C GLN A 608 30.25 -7.91 12.73
N THR A 609 30.06 -9.12 13.28
CA THR A 609 29.80 -10.32 12.48
C THR A 609 28.50 -10.17 11.69
N VAL A 610 27.42 -9.72 12.34
CA VAL A 610 26.14 -9.46 11.67
C VAL A 610 26.33 -8.47 10.53
N HIS A 611 26.93 -7.32 10.81
CA HIS A 611 27.17 -6.26 9.84
C HIS A 611 28.00 -6.76 8.63
N SER A 612 29.17 -7.34 8.88
CA SER A 612 30.07 -7.82 7.81
C SER A 612 29.41 -8.89 6.93
N PHE A 613 28.60 -9.77 7.53
CA PHE A 613 27.89 -10.79 6.77
C PHE A 613 26.75 -10.18 5.94
N MET A 614 25.90 -9.33 6.53
CA MET A 614 24.76 -8.76 5.83
C MET A 614 25.18 -7.86 4.67
N GLN A 615 26.31 -7.16 4.78
CA GLN A 615 26.90 -6.39 3.68
C GLN A 615 27.33 -7.26 2.49
N GLY A 616 27.64 -8.53 2.73
CA GLY A 616 27.99 -9.50 1.69
C GLY A 616 26.80 -10.23 1.08
N LEU A 617 25.56 -10.00 1.56
CA LEU A 617 24.38 -10.63 0.99
C LEU A 617 24.02 -10.00 -0.35
N ASP A 618 23.78 -10.85 -1.34
CA ASP A 618 23.27 -10.45 -2.65
C ASP A 618 21.83 -9.91 -2.48
N GLY A 619 21.63 -8.62 -2.79
CA GLY A 619 20.32 -7.99 -2.74
C GLY A 619 19.28 -8.69 -3.61
N ALA A 620 19.71 -9.34 -4.71
CA ALA A 620 18.82 -10.13 -5.55
C ALA A 620 18.27 -11.35 -4.81
N ASP A 621 19.08 -12.01 -3.99
CA ASP A 621 18.63 -13.17 -3.20
C ASP A 621 17.60 -12.74 -2.13
N VAL A 622 17.77 -11.57 -1.51
CA VAL A 622 16.80 -11.00 -0.57
C VAL A 622 15.48 -10.66 -1.26
N ILE A 623 15.53 -10.07 -2.46
CA ILE A 623 14.34 -9.77 -3.27
C ILE A 623 13.60 -11.07 -3.62
N GLU A 624 14.30 -12.12 -4.07
CA GLU A 624 13.70 -13.42 -4.39
C GLU A 624 13.04 -14.07 -3.17
N ASP A 625 13.66 -13.96 -1.99
CA ASP A 625 13.09 -14.48 -0.75
C ASP A 625 11.81 -13.70 -0.35
N ILE A 626 11.75 -12.39 -0.60
CA ILE A 626 10.54 -11.57 -0.41
C ILE A 626 9.47 -11.95 -1.43
N VAL A 627 9.81 -12.08 -2.71
CA VAL A 627 8.90 -12.52 -3.79
C VAL A 627 8.26 -13.84 -3.40
N HIS A 628 9.06 -14.83 -3.00
CA HIS A 628 8.58 -16.12 -2.53
C HIS A 628 7.66 -15.99 -1.32
N ALA A 629 8.02 -15.16 -0.33
CA ALA A 629 7.20 -14.96 0.86
C ALA A 629 5.82 -14.38 0.55
N VAL A 630 5.72 -13.40 -0.36
CA VAL A 630 4.48 -12.67 -0.60
C VAL A 630 3.60 -13.27 -1.70
N THR A 631 4.20 -13.95 -2.69
CA THR A 631 3.48 -14.54 -3.83
C THR A 631 3.27 -16.05 -3.72
N GLY A 632 4.08 -16.74 -2.90
CA GLY A 632 4.17 -18.20 -2.86
C GLY A 632 4.91 -18.83 -4.06
N ILE A 633 5.49 -18.03 -4.95
CA ILE A 633 6.24 -18.50 -6.12
C ILE A 633 7.61 -19.02 -5.66
N PRO A 634 7.94 -20.30 -5.86
CA PRO A 634 9.21 -20.88 -5.43
C PRO A 634 10.43 -20.13 -5.98
N ARG A 635 11.43 -19.94 -5.11
CA ARG A 635 12.75 -19.46 -5.54
C ARG A 635 13.36 -20.44 -6.54
N GLU A 636 13.85 -19.91 -7.65
CA GLU A 636 14.60 -20.69 -8.63
C GLU A 636 15.89 -21.20 -7.99
N ARG A 637 16.11 -22.51 -7.98
CA ARG A 637 17.35 -23.06 -7.46
C ARG A 637 18.48 -22.66 -8.40
N LYS A 638 19.40 -21.81 -7.92
CA LYS A 638 20.73 -21.66 -8.55
C LYS A 638 21.32 -23.07 -8.66
N ILE A 639 21.33 -23.64 -9.87
CA ILE A 639 21.95 -24.94 -10.13
C ILE A 639 23.45 -24.71 -9.93
N LEU A 640 23.99 -25.12 -8.77
CA LEU A 640 25.43 -25.13 -8.52
C LEU A 640 26.10 -25.99 -9.60
N GLY A 641 26.68 -25.38 -10.62
CA GLY A 641 27.35 -26.10 -11.71
C GLY A 641 27.43 -25.38 -13.05
N THR A 642 26.66 -24.32 -13.27
CA THR A 642 26.77 -23.48 -14.48
C THR A 642 27.25 -22.08 -14.12
N GLU A 643 28.48 -21.97 -13.63
CA GLU A 643 29.19 -20.68 -13.69
C GLU A 643 29.63 -20.48 -15.13
N ASP A 644 28.90 -19.62 -15.85
CA ASP A 644 29.27 -19.17 -17.19
C ASP A 644 30.44 -18.17 -17.04
N PRO A 645 31.63 -18.41 -17.61
CA PRO A 645 32.84 -17.61 -17.35
C PRO A 645 32.84 -16.21 -18.02
N SER A 646 31.68 -15.68 -18.41
CA SER A 646 31.56 -14.39 -19.11
C SER A 646 30.48 -13.50 -18.50
N GLY A 647 30.74 -12.96 -17.31
CA GLY A 647 29.92 -11.92 -16.69
C GLY A 647 30.69 -10.63 -16.46
N THR A 648 31.12 -9.94 -17.53
CA THR A 648 31.54 -8.54 -17.44
C THR A 648 30.29 -7.69 -17.19
N HIS A 649 30.15 -7.17 -15.97
CA HIS A 649 29.11 -6.22 -15.59
C HIS A 649 29.02 -5.05 -16.59
N SER A 650 27.91 -4.96 -17.34
CA SER A 650 27.54 -3.79 -18.12
C SER A 650 26.49 -3.02 -17.33
N ALA A 651 26.96 -2.14 -16.43
CA ALA A 651 26.13 -1.10 -15.85
C ALA A 651 25.90 -0.02 -16.92
N THR A 652 24.74 -0.04 -17.56
CA THR A 652 24.31 1.06 -18.45
C THR A 652 23.57 2.07 -17.58
N TYR A 653 24.29 3.09 -17.12
CA TYR A 653 23.71 4.25 -16.45
C TYR A 653 22.96 5.11 -17.47
N ALA A 654 21.67 5.34 -17.23
CA ALA A 654 20.93 6.45 -17.81
C ALA A 654 21.13 7.66 -16.89
N SER A 655 21.98 8.59 -17.31
CA SER A 655 22.08 9.93 -16.74
C SER A 655 21.01 10.81 -17.38
N ASP A 656 19.92 11.07 -16.66
CA ASP A 656 19.04 12.20 -16.94
C ASP A 656 19.57 13.40 -16.13
N ASP A 657 20.56 14.10 -16.69
CA ASP A 657 20.89 15.47 -16.33
C ASP A 657 20.14 16.39 -17.31
N GLU A 658 19.14 17.11 -16.81
CA GLU A 658 18.58 18.28 -17.50
C GLU A 658 19.52 19.47 -17.26
N ASP A 659 20.23 19.88 -18.32
CA ASP A 659 20.98 21.13 -18.38
C ASP A 659 20.05 22.31 -18.70
N ASP A 660 20.17 23.34 -17.86
CA ASP A 660 19.68 24.70 -18.06
C ASP A 660 20.36 25.37 -19.28
N GLU A 661 19.58 26.18 -20.00
CA GLU A 661 19.93 26.89 -21.22
C GLU A 661 21.16 27.81 -21.10
N SER A 662 22.04 27.81 -22.11
CA SER A 662 22.38 29.04 -22.86
C SER A 662 23.34 28.83 -24.04
N GLY A 663 23.02 29.44 -25.18
CA GLY A 663 24.04 30.14 -25.99
C GLY A 663 24.42 29.59 -27.38
N ARG A 664 23.70 30.08 -28.41
CA ARG A 664 24.18 30.52 -29.75
C ARG A 664 25.43 29.84 -30.38
N ARG A 665 25.25 29.24 -31.57
CA ARG A 665 25.72 29.74 -32.89
C ARG A 665 25.37 28.78 -34.05
N THR A 666 24.79 29.34 -35.11
CA THR A 666 24.60 28.80 -36.48
C THR A 666 25.91 28.91 -37.33
N PRO A 667 25.92 28.64 -38.66
CA PRO A 667 25.67 27.38 -39.37
C PRO A 667 26.71 27.10 -40.50
N ILE A 668 26.98 25.85 -40.91
CA ILE A 668 27.48 25.53 -42.28
C ILE A 668 27.02 24.10 -42.65
N GLY A 669 26.46 23.94 -43.85
CA GLY A 669 25.92 22.67 -44.35
C GLY A 669 26.79 21.97 -45.41
N SER A 670 26.09 21.17 -46.22
CA SER A 670 26.48 20.59 -47.52
C SER A 670 26.89 19.10 -47.58
N LYS A 671 25.94 18.32 -48.11
CA LYS A 671 26.06 17.31 -49.19
C LYS A 671 27.00 16.11 -48.98
N ARG A 672 26.42 14.89 -49.01
CA ARG A 672 26.60 13.96 -50.14
C ARG A 672 25.66 12.74 -50.10
N SER A 673 25.16 12.47 -51.30
CA SER A 673 24.34 11.37 -51.82
C SER A 673 25.03 10.00 -51.87
N ARG A 674 24.23 8.91 -51.79
CA ARG A 674 24.14 7.71 -52.70
C ARG A 674 23.76 6.40 -51.93
N PRO A 675 23.33 5.30 -52.58
CA PRO A 675 21.99 5.08 -53.10
C PRO A 675 21.37 3.76 -52.57
N SER A 676 20.05 3.61 -52.73
CA SER A 676 19.31 2.38 -52.47
C SER A 676 19.35 1.40 -53.66
N PRO A 677 19.18 0.08 -53.42
CA PRO A 677 18.72 -0.87 -54.42
C PRO A 677 17.31 -1.41 -54.11
N THR A 678 16.42 -1.28 -55.08
CA THR A 678 15.22 -2.13 -55.34
C THR A 678 15.61 -3.62 -55.46
N PRO A 679 14.71 -4.64 -55.26
CA PRO A 679 13.45 -4.86 -56.04
C PRO A 679 12.35 -5.64 -55.25
N PRO A 680 11.36 -6.34 -55.83
CA PRO A 680 10.46 -6.07 -56.97
C PRO A 680 8.94 -6.14 -56.62
N LYS A 681 8.16 -5.89 -57.66
CA LYS A 681 6.69 -5.81 -57.78
C LYS A 681 5.93 -7.14 -57.61
N ALA A 682 4.75 -7.00 -56.98
CA ALA A 682 3.41 -7.45 -57.37
C ALA A 682 3.17 -8.85 -57.99
N SER A 683 2.22 -9.59 -57.40
CA SER A 683 1.17 -10.23 -58.19
C SER A 683 -0.16 -10.27 -57.43
N SER A 684 -1.19 -9.74 -58.08
CA SER A 684 -2.61 -9.91 -57.79
C SER A 684 -3.11 -11.24 -58.38
N ILE A 685 -4.09 -11.90 -57.75
CA ILE A 685 -5.19 -12.60 -58.43
C ILE A 685 -6.35 -12.77 -57.45
N ALA A 686 -7.50 -12.24 -57.85
CA ALA A 686 -8.81 -12.49 -57.27
C ALA A 686 -9.40 -13.79 -57.84
N LYS A 687 -10.11 -14.58 -57.02
CA LYS A 687 -11.16 -15.49 -57.49
C LYS A 687 -12.33 -15.56 -56.52
N THR A 688 -13.51 -15.45 -57.12
CA THR A 688 -14.86 -15.42 -56.58
C THR A 688 -15.52 -16.81 -56.56
N SER A 689 -16.64 -16.88 -55.82
CA SER A 689 -17.67 -17.93 -55.78
C SER A 689 -17.34 -19.17 -54.94
N LYS A 690 -18.25 -19.75 -54.14
CA LYS A 690 -19.64 -20.09 -54.49
C LYS A 690 -20.49 -20.35 -53.25
N ARG A 691 -21.79 -20.20 -53.49
CA ARG A 691 -22.97 -20.29 -52.64
C ARG A 691 -23.57 -21.70 -52.69
N SER A 692 -24.00 -22.25 -51.55
CA SER A 692 -25.05 -23.29 -51.41
C SER A 692 -25.44 -23.39 -49.92
N LYS A 693 -26.63 -22.96 -49.47
CA LYS A 693 -27.99 -23.56 -49.55
C LYS A 693 -28.32 -24.58 -48.44
N ALA A 694 -29.42 -24.26 -47.72
CA ALA A 694 -30.36 -25.12 -46.96
C ALA A 694 -29.81 -25.82 -45.70
N GLY A 695 -30.50 -25.93 -44.57
CA GLY A 695 -31.89 -25.66 -44.18
C GLY A 695 -32.07 -25.99 -42.67
N PRO A 696 -33.26 -25.83 -42.10
CA PRO A 696 -33.47 -25.58 -40.66
C PRO A 696 -33.76 -26.84 -39.85
N ARG A 697 -33.51 -26.79 -38.54
CA ARG A 697 -34.11 -27.73 -37.58
C ARG A 697 -34.65 -26.99 -36.35
N GLU A 698 -35.97 -26.97 -36.27
CA GLU A 698 -36.75 -26.84 -35.05
C GLU A 698 -36.35 -27.91 -34.03
N ARG A 699 -36.30 -27.53 -32.75
CA ARG A 699 -36.78 -28.39 -31.65
C ARG A 699 -37.44 -27.53 -30.57
N LYS A 700 -38.78 -27.66 -30.50
CA LYS A 700 -39.58 -27.45 -29.29
C LYS A 700 -39.19 -28.51 -28.25
N ALA A 701 -39.21 -28.14 -26.98
CA ALA A 701 -40.17 -28.65 -25.98
C ALA A 701 -39.65 -28.57 -24.52
N ALA A 702 -40.59 -28.17 -23.64
CA ALA A 702 -40.74 -28.52 -22.23
C ALA A 702 -39.64 -28.08 -21.25
N GLY A 703 -39.90 -27.41 -20.11
CA GLY A 703 -41.12 -27.33 -19.31
C GLY A 703 -40.88 -28.00 -17.95
N LYS A 704 -40.80 -27.20 -16.86
CA LYS A 704 -41.04 -27.53 -15.43
C LYS A 704 -40.65 -26.28 -14.62
N LYS A 705 -41.55 -25.48 -14.04
CA LYS A 705 -42.47 -25.64 -12.89
C LYS A 705 -41.79 -26.03 -11.56
N ARG A 706 -42.19 -25.26 -10.51
CA ARG A 706 -42.04 -25.39 -9.05
C ARG A 706 -40.75 -24.82 -8.43
N ALA A 707 -40.75 -24.14 -7.29
CA ALA A 707 -41.80 -23.89 -6.30
C ALA A 707 -41.52 -22.60 -5.50
N THR A 708 -42.60 -21.91 -5.16
CA THR A 708 -42.74 -20.94 -4.08
C THR A 708 -42.39 -21.54 -2.72
N LYS A 709 -41.67 -20.80 -1.87
CA LYS A 709 -41.66 -21.03 -0.42
C LYS A 709 -41.80 -19.69 0.31
N SER A 710 -42.63 -19.76 1.33
CA SER A 710 -43.26 -18.71 2.12
C SER A 710 -42.35 -18.08 3.19
N VAL A 711 -42.69 -16.81 3.46
CA VAL A 711 -42.55 -15.96 4.66
C VAL A 711 -42.48 -16.75 6.00
N PRO A 712 -41.83 -16.20 7.04
CA PRO A 712 -42.62 -15.44 8.02
C PRO A 712 -41.99 -14.10 8.44
N ALA A 713 -42.87 -13.15 8.71
CA ALA A 713 -42.63 -11.90 9.40
C ALA A 713 -42.66 -12.14 10.92
N SER A 714 -41.89 -11.36 11.68
CA SER A 714 -42.29 -10.92 13.03
C SER A 714 -41.41 -9.77 13.55
N ASN A 715 -42.10 -8.66 13.78
CA ASN A 715 -42.05 -7.76 14.94
C ASN A 715 -40.77 -7.01 15.33
N ASP A 716 -40.91 -5.69 15.16
CA ASP A 716 -40.58 -4.62 16.11
C ASP A 716 -40.63 -5.03 17.59
N GLN A 717 -39.59 -4.67 18.35
CA GLN A 717 -39.74 -3.71 19.45
C GLN A 717 -38.39 -3.18 19.92
N SER A 718 -38.41 -1.87 20.16
CA SER A 718 -37.44 -1.00 20.80
C SER A 718 -36.98 -1.52 22.17
N ASP A 719 -35.69 -1.37 22.48
CA ASP A 719 -35.31 -0.85 23.78
C ASP A 719 -33.97 -0.12 23.78
N SER A 720 -34.04 1.05 24.39
CA SER A 720 -33.01 2.04 24.65
C SER A 720 -32.16 1.66 25.85
N SER A 721 -30.83 1.65 25.71
CA SER A 721 -29.93 2.01 26.82
C SER A 721 -28.52 2.29 26.30
N SER A 722 -28.22 3.58 26.12
CA SER A 722 -26.89 4.12 25.91
C SER A 722 -26.13 4.19 27.25
N SER A 723 -25.04 3.44 27.39
CA SER A 723 -24.04 3.64 28.45
C SER A 723 -22.74 4.13 27.83
N LEU A 724 -22.47 5.42 28.02
CA LEU A 724 -21.22 6.12 27.72
C LEU A 724 -20.08 5.61 28.62
N PRO A 725 -18.85 5.45 28.11
CA PRO A 725 -17.64 5.51 28.93
C PRO A 725 -17.10 6.94 28.99
N SER A 726 -16.80 7.33 30.22
CA SER A 726 -16.20 8.56 30.72
C SER A 726 -14.85 8.92 30.10
N SER A 727 -14.69 10.20 29.75
CA SER A 727 -13.43 10.85 29.33
C SER A 727 -12.42 10.99 30.48
N PRO A 728 -11.10 10.91 30.20
CA PRO A 728 -10.08 11.35 31.15
C PRO A 728 -9.81 12.86 31.06
N ARG A 729 -9.72 13.48 32.24
CA ARG A 729 -9.39 14.89 32.47
C ARG A 729 -7.94 15.19 32.07
N TYR A 730 -7.73 16.16 31.19
CA TYR A 730 -6.42 16.78 30.96
C TYR A 730 -6.22 17.96 31.91
N ASN A 731 -5.18 17.86 32.74
CA ASN A 731 -4.65 18.95 33.57
C ASN A 731 -3.86 19.94 32.70
N THR A 732 -4.36 21.17 32.59
CA THR A 732 -3.64 22.32 32.03
C THR A 732 -2.60 22.84 33.02
N ARG A 733 -1.31 22.71 32.70
CA ARG A 733 -0.21 23.37 33.42
C ARG A 733 0.10 24.70 32.72
N SER A 734 -0.25 25.79 33.39
CA SER A 734 0.03 27.19 33.04
C SER A 734 1.53 27.48 32.99
N ARG A 735 2.02 28.07 31.90
CA ARG A 735 3.39 28.60 31.80
C ARG A 735 3.34 30.13 31.87
N THR A 736 3.74 30.66 33.02
CA THR A 736 3.92 32.09 33.30
C THR A 736 5.14 32.62 32.53
N LYS A 737 4.94 33.73 31.82
CA LYS A 737 6.01 34.59 31.29
C LYS A 737 6.56 35.47 32.42
N ALA A 738 7.87 35.48 32.59
CA ALA A 738 8.58 36.51 33.34
C ALA A 738 9.52 37.25 32.40
N SER A 739 9.32 38.56 32.34
CA SER A 739 10.13 39.58 31.69
C SER A 739 11.24 40.08 32.61
N GLY A 740 12.38 40.46 32.02
CA GLY A 740 13.48 41.21 32.65
C GLY A 740 14.82 40.63 32.17
N GLY A 741 15.70 41.32 31.46
CA GLY A 741 15.95 42.75 31.37
C GLY A 741 17.21 43.11 32.15
N SER A 742 18.20 43.64 31.42
CA SER A 742 19.42 44.36 31.88
C SER A 742 20.70 43.54 32.15
N GLY A 743 21.81 44.02 31.55
CA GLY A 743 23.12 44.04 32.21
C GLY A 743 24.32 43.66 31.33
N SER A 744 25.04 44.69 30.88
CA SER A 744 26.41 44.75 30.30
C SER A 744 26.72 44.04 28.99
#